data_AF-A0A1G4WSI4-F1
#
_entry.id   AF-A0A1G4WSI4-F1
#
_cell.length_a   1.000
_cell.length_b   1.000
_cell.length_c   1.000
_cell.angle_alpha   90.00
_cell.angle_beta   90.00
_cell.angle_gamma   90.00
#
_symmetry.space_group_name_H-M   'P 1'
#
loop_
_entity.id
_entity.type
_entity.pdbx_description
1 polymer ?
#
loop_
_entity_poly.entity_id
_entity_poly.type
_entity_poly.pdbx_seq_one_letter_code
_entity_poly.pdbx_strand_id
1 'polypeptide(L)'
;MSLPLRRPGRARAALLVLVMLASVLAAGCGSKSTSDTPIKSAGVLRIGTEGTYSPFSYHDPKTGELIGYDVDVAKAVGDKLGVKVEFVETPWDSIFAGLAADRFDVVANEVTINPERQAKYDLSQPYSVGEGVIVTRAGDDSITSLADIKSKTAAESATSNWSEVARKAGANVESVEGFAQAITLLNQGRVDVVINDSIAVYAYLAETGDKSVKIAGTVGEKSEQGFAARKDSGYLPELNKALTELRADGTLAKISQRYLKTDATGAPPDTPIRAAGVLRVGTEGTYSPFSYHDPATGQLTGYDVDVARAIGAKLGVPVEFVETPWDSIFAALEAKRFDVVANQVTITPERQVKYDLSQPYAVGEGVIVTRADDDSITSLSDLKGKTTAQSSTSNWAQVARAAGANVESVEGFAQAITLLNQGRIDATVNDSIAVYAYLAETGDKSVKIAAQTGEKSEQGLAARKGSGLLPELNGALDELRADGTLAKISQRYLKADATGSGAAPAPGGQQAAPPQARSGFQLVLDNLWPMAKAALTATIPLTLISFAVGLVIALAVALARLSSNVVLSNIARFYISIIRGTPLLVQLVIVFYGLPKFGVTLPAFTAAVIAFSLNVGGYAAEIIRSAIQSIPKGQWEAAETIGLTYTGALRRIILPQATRVAVPPLSNTLISLVKDTSLASAILVTELFRKAQEIGAPTFDFFSTYVAAAVYYYVICLVLSAGQNRLERRLERYVAR
;
A
#
# COMPACT_ATOMS: atom_id res chain seq x y z
N MET A 1 36.20 -73.32 23.04
CA MET A 1 36.19 -72.48 21.82
C MET A 1 35.66 -71.11 22.22
N SER A 2 36.52 -70.20 22.68
CA SER A 2 37.39 -69.32 21.89
C SER A 2 36.66 -68.06 21.43
N LEU A 3 36.80 -67.04 22.28
CA LEU A 3 36.84 -65.59 22.05
C LEU A 3 35.55 -64.79 21.77
N PRO A 4 35.20 -63.94 22.75
CA PRO A 4 34.68 -62.59 22.57
C PRO A 4 35.71 -61.51 22.98
N LEU A 5 35.36 -60.25 22.65
CA LEU A 5 35.74 -58.97 23.30
C LEU A 5 37.09 -58.26 23.01
N ARG A 6 36.93 -57.06 22.42
CA ARG A 6 37.44 -55.72 22.81
C ARG A 6 38.72 -55.63 23.67
N ARG A 7 39.64 -54.74 23.25
CA ARG A 7 40.62 -54.06 24.11
C ARG A 7 40.89 -52.58 23.68
N PRO A 8 41.44 -51.74 24.58
CA PRO A 8 41.12 -50.33 24.75
C PRO A 8 42.31 -49.36 24.54
N GLY A 9 42.07 -48.05 24.72
CA GLY A 9 43.06 -46.97 24.53
C GLY A 9 43.95 -46.65 25.73
N ARG A 10 44.72 -45.55 25.61
CA ARG A 10 45.16 -44.66 26.71
C ARG A 10 45.90 -43.41 26.19
N ALA A 11 45.45 -42.26 26.68
CA ALA A 11 46.14 -40.97 26.62
C ALA A 11 47.28 -40.90 27.66
N ARG A 12 48.29 -40.07 27.40
CA ARG A 12 49.20 -39.48 28.41
C ARG A 12 49.36 -37.99 28.13
N ALA A 13 49.42 -37.23 29.22
CA ALA A 13 49.28 -35.78 29.32
C ALA A 13 50.62 -35.03 29.48
N ALA A 14 50.51 -33.70 29.30
CA ALA A 14 51.39 -32.59 29.79
C ALA A 14 52.76 -32.44 29.05
N LEU A 15 53.30 -31.24 28.76
CA LEU A 15 53.29 -29.97 29.49
C LEU A 15 53.75 -28.76 28.61
N LEU A 16 53.30 -27.57 29.02
CA LEU A 16 53.52 -26.17 28.61
C LEU A 16 54.97 -25.65 28.31
N VAL A 17 54.98 -24.63 27.43
CA VAL A 17 55.75 -23.35 27.48
C VAL A 17 57.25 -23.35 27.13
N LEU A 18 57.60 -22.68 26.02
CA LEU A 18 58.39 -21.45 26.07
C LEU A 18 58.30 -20.63 24.76
N VAL A 19 57.73 -19.44 24.90
CA VAL A 19 57.72 -18.31 23.96
C VAL A 19 58.75 -17.30 24.46
N MET A 20 59.39 -16.59 23.52
CA MET A 20 60.30 -15.42 23.64
C MET A 20 61.79 -15.64 24.00
N LEU A 21 62.68 -15.31 23.06
CA LEU A 21 63.52 -14.09 23.05
C LEU A 21 64.35 -14.12 21.73
N ALA A 22 64.12 -13.26 20.74
CA ALA A 22 64.36 -11.82 20.65
C ALA A 22 65.83 -11.45 20.33
N SER A 23 66.01 -11.05 19.05
CA SER A 23 66.74 -9.87 18.55
C SER A 23 68.22 -9.66 18.86
N VAL A 24 69.06 -9.72 17.80
CA VAL A 24 70.22 -8.82 17.56
C VAL A 24 70.46 -8.69 16.02
N LEU A 25 70.23 -7.46 15.52
CA LEU A 25 70.92 -6.69 14.45
C LEU A 25 71.12 -7.32 13.05
N ALA A 26 70.42 -6.92 11.97
CA ALA A 26 70.37 -5.62 11.26
C ALA A 26 71.72 -5.14 10.67
N ALA A 27 71.91 -5.28 9.35
CA ALA A 27 72.45 -4.26 8.43
C ALA A 27 72.67 -4.77 6.98
N GLY A 28 71.91 -4.21 6.02
CA GLY A 28 72.28 -3.99 4.61
C GLY A 28 72.21 -5.17 3.63
N CYS A 29 71.74 -5.06 2.39
CA CYS A 29 71.22 -3.95 1.58
C CYS A 29 70.48 -4.59 0.37
N GLY A 30 69.44 -3.91 -0.14
CA GLY A 30 68.95 -4.15 -1.51
C GLY A 30 67.44 -4.32 -1.68
N SER A 31 66.64 -3.33 -1.25
CA SER A 31 65.26 -3.19 -1.72
C SER A 31 65.23 -2.85 -3.22
N LYS A 32 64.77 -3.78 -4.06
CA LYS A 32 64.12 -3.43 -5.32
C LYS A 32 62.64 -3.21 -5.04
N SER A 33 62.27 -1.94 -4.86
CA SER A 33 60.90 -1.49 -5.04
C SER A 33 60.61 -1.40 -6.54
N THR A 34 59.86 -2.36 -7.08
CA THR A 34 59.17 -2.23 -8.37
C THR A 34 57.87 -3.03 -8.28
N SER A 35 56.82 -2.43 -7.73
CA SER A 35 55.45 -2.91 -7.96
C SER A 35 54.99 -2.39 -9.31
N ASP A 36 55.66 -2.81 -10.39
CA ASP A 36 55.23 -2.53 -11.74
C ASP A 36 54.14 -3.55 -12.08
N THR A 37 52.97 -3.00 -12.34
CA THR A 37 51.69 -3.68 -12.47
C THR A 37 51.42 -3.79 -14.00
N PRO A 38 50.66 -4.76 -14.53
CA PRO A 38 50.60 -4.99 -15.98
C PRO A 38 50.21 -3.73 -16.78
N ILE A 39 49.31 -2.90 -16.23
CA ILE A 39 48.89 -1.63 -16.85
C ILE A 39 50.02 -0.60 -16.82
N LYS A 40 50.63 -0.38 -15.66
CA LYS A 40 51.69 0.62 -15.49
C LYS A 40 52.98 0.27 -16.21
N SER A 41 53.26 -1.03 -16.39
CA SER A 41 54.42 -1.52 -17.13
C SER A 41 54.28 -1.27 -18.64
N ALA A 42 53.06 -1.30 -19.17
CA ALA A 42 52.76 -1.09 -20.58
C ALA A 42 52.72 0.41 -20.96
N GLY A 43 52.35 1.28 -20.03
CA GLY A 43 52.21 2.74 -20.24
C GLY A 43 51.06 3.15 -21.16
N VAL A 44 50.42 2.18 -21.82
CA VAL A 44 49.26 2.32 -22.70
C VAL A 44 48.24 1.23 -22.35
N LEU A 45 46.96 1.60 -22.23
CA LEU A 45 45.84 0.68 -22.08
C LEU A 45 45.04 0.64 -23.39
N ARG A 46 45.10 -0.47 -24.13
CA ARG A 46 44.33 -0.66 -25.38
C ARG A 46 42.92 -1.11 -25.04
N ILE A 47 41.92 -0.38 -25.50
CA ILE A 47 40.51 -0.60 -25.17
C ILE A 47 39.72 -0.92 -26.44
N GLY A 48 39.15 -2.13 -26.49
CA GLY A 48 38.18 -2.50 -27.52
C GLY A 48 36.84 -1.83 -27.27
N THR A 49 36.27 -1.20 -28.31
CA THR A 49 34.95 -0.54 -28.28
C THR A 49 34.33 -0.52 -29.68
N GLU A 50 33.05 -0.22 -29.85
CA GLU A 50 32.39 -0.30 -31.18
C GLU A 50 32.48 0.97 -32.03
N GLY A 51 32.36 2.16 -31.42
CA GLY A 51 32.34 3.44 -32.14
C GLY A 51 31.02 3.76 -32.87
N THR A 52 29.99 2.92 -32.72
CA THR A 52 28.66 3.09 -33.35
C THR A 52 27.49 3.00 -32.36
N TYR A 53 27.74 2.93 -31.06
CA TYR A 53 26.75 2.72 -30.00
C TYR A 53 26.52 3.99 -29.16
N SER A 54 25.67 4.91 -29.64
CA SER A 54 25.29 6.13 -28.87
C SER A 54 24.41 5.80 -27.66
N PRO A 55 24.60 6.45 -26.49
CA PRO A 55 25.59 7.50 -26.17
C PRO A 55 26.91 6.97 -25.59
N PHE A 56 27.19 5.68 -25.72
CA PHE A 56 28.25 5.00 -24.99
C PHE A 56 29.61 5.04 -25.69
N SER A 57 29.63 4.72 -26.98
CA SER A 57 30.82 4.77 -27.83
C SER A 57 30.40 5.07 -29.26
N TYR A 58 30.53 6.32 -29.70
CA TYR A 58 30.07 6.77 -31.01
C TYR A 58 30.91 7.94 -31.53
N HIS A 59 30.82 8.19 -32.83
CA HIS A 59 31.50 9.34 -33.44
C HIS A 59 30.61 10.58 -33.38
N ASP A 60 31.16 11.68 -32.86
CA ASP A 60 30.48 12.98 -32.86
C ASP A 60 30.14 13.36 -34.32
N PRO A 61 28.85 13.59 -34.65
CA PRO A 61 28.46 13.86 -36.03
C PRO A 61 29.06 15.15 -36.63
N LYS A 62 29.56 16.07 -35.80
CA LYS A 62 30.15 17.35 -36.20
C LYS A 62 31.67 17.28 -36.30
N THR A 63 32.34 16.60 -35.36
CA THR A 63 33.81 16.58 -35.30
C THR A 63 34.41 15.28 -35.86
N GLY A 64 33.63 14.20 -35.90
CA GLY A 64 34.10 12.86 -36.27
C GLY A 64 35.00 12.24 -35.20
N GLU A 65 35.07 12.79 -33.98
CA GLU A 65 35.85 12.22 -32.89
C GLU A 65 35.08 11.13 -32.16
N LEU A 66 35.78 10.09 -31.72
CA LEU A 66 35.21 9.05 -30.86
C LEU A 66 34.93 9.61 -29.45
N ILE A 67 33.64 9.65 -29.11
CA ILE A 67 33.08 10.17 -27.85
C ILE A 67 32.08 9.19 -27.24
N GLY A 68 31.65 9.45 -26.01
CA GLY A 68 30.59 8.70 -25.35
C GLY A 68 30.90 8.35 -23.91
N TYR A 69 29.91 7.75 -23.24
CA TYR A 69 30.00 7.36 -21.84
C TYR A 69 31.14 6.38 -21.56
N ASP A 70 31.22 5.25 -22.27
CA ASP A 70 32.31 4.26 -22.13
C ASP A 70 33.67 4.88 -22.43
N VAL A 71 33.72 5.74 -23.44
CA VAL A 71 34.94 6.44 -23.88
C VAL A 71 35.46 7.37 -22.79
N ASP A 72 34.59 8.16 -22.16
CA ASP A 72 34.97 9.09 -21.09
C ASP A 72 35.27 8.35 -19.79
N VAL A 73 34.56 7.27 -19.46
CA VAL A 73 34.88 6.39 -18.31
C VAL A 73 36.26 5.76 -18.51
N ALA A 74 36.54 5.22 -19.69
CA ALA A 74 37.83 4.65 -20.05
C ALA A 74 38.98 5.67 -19.95
N LYS A 75 38.80 6.88 -20.49
CA LYS A 75 39.77 7.98 -20.39
C LYS A 75 40.02 8.36 -18.93
N ALA A 76 38.97 8.53 -18.13
CA ALA A 76 39.09 8.85 -16.71
C ALA A 76 39.85 7.77 -15.92
N VAL A 77 39.60 6.49 -16.23
CA VAL A 77 40.36 5.36 -15.66
C VAL A 77 41.83 5.40 -16.06
N GLY A 78 42.12 5.66 -17.34
CA GLY A 78 43.50 5.85 -17.82
C GLY A 78 44.24 6.98 -17.10
N ASP A 79 43.60 8.15 -16.99
CA ASP A 79 44.13 9.31 -16.27
C ASP A 79 44.40 8.99 -14.80
N LYS A 80 43.48 8.28 -14.13
CA LYS A 80 43.63 7.86 -12.73
C LYS A 80 44.78 6.89 -12.54
N LEU A 81 45.00 6.00 -13.51
CA LEU A 81 46.08 5.01 -13.50
C LEU A 81 47.42 5.59 -13.98
N GLY A 82 47.41 6.77 -14.60
CA GLY A 82 48.59 7.43 -15.16
C GLY A 82 49.08 6.81 -16.46
N VAL A 83 48.17 6.27 -17.28
CA VAL A 83 48.49 5.62 -18.56
C VAL A 83 47.71 6.22 -19.73
N LYS A 84 48.28 6.14 -20.94
CA LYS A 84 47.58 6.59 -22.15
C LYS A 84 46.50 5.56 -22.53
N VAL A 85 45.31 6.02 -22.92
CA VAL A 85 44.26 5.15 -23.47
C VAL A 85 44.31 5.17 -24.99
N GLU A 86 44.26 3.99 -25.61
CA GLU A 86 44.14 3.84 -27.07
C GLU A 86 42.91 2.98 -27.39
N PHE A 87 41.97 3.54 -28.14
CA PHE A 87 40.76 2.83 -28.56
C PHE A 87 41.03 2.02 -29.82
N VAL A 88 40.54 0.78 -29.83
CA VAL A 88 40.57 -0.13 -30.98
C VAL A 88 39.12 -0.44 -31.34
N GLU A 89 38.61 0.26 -32.35
CA GLU A 89 37.24 0.06 -32.82
C GLU A 89 37.07 -1.34 -33.42
N THR A 90 36.07 -2.07 -32.95
CA THR A 90 35.80 -3.46 -33.32
C THR A 90 34.30 -3.75 -33.19
N PRO A 91 33.62 -4.27 -34.23
CA PRO A 91 32.20 -4.61 -34.17
C PRO A 91 31.89 -5.59 -33.02
N TRP A 92 30.74 -5.41 -32.35
CA TRP A 92 30.34 -6.21 -31.19
C TRP A 92 30.51 -7.72 -31.37
N ASP A 93 30.02 -8.27 -32.49
CA ASP A 93 30.04 -9.71 -32.77
C ASP A 93 31.48 -10.29 -32.84
N SER A 94 32.49 -9.45 -33.00
CA SER A 94 33.91 -9.84 -33.07
C SER A 94 34.74 -9.36 -31.87
N ILE A 95 34.18 -8.55 -30.96
CA ILE A 95 34.95 -7.86 -29.93
C ILE A 95 35.57 -8.82 -28.91
N PHE A 96 34.84 -9.85 -28.49
CA PHE A 96 35.36 -10.86 -27.57
C PHE A 96 36.40 -11.79 -28.22
N ALA A 97 36.26 -12.05 -29.53
CA ALA A 97 37.29 -12.76 -30.28
C ALA A 97 38.57 -11.92 -30.40
N GLY A 98 38.44 -10.61 -30.59
CA GLY A 98 39.54 -9.65 -30.55
C GLY A 98 40.23 -9.58 -29.18
N LEU A 99 39.44 -9.60 -28.10
CA LEU A 99 39.95 -9.66 -26.72
C LEU A 99 40.76 -10.94 -26.46
N ALA A 100 40.22 -12.09 -26.89
CA ALA A 100 40.87 -13.39 -26.77
C ALA A 100 42.17 -13.49 -27.61
N ALA A 101 42.21 -12.82 -28.77
CA ALA A 101 43.37 -12.73 -29.65
C ALA A 101 44.40 -11.65 -29.26
N ASP A 102 44.22 -10.98 -28.12
CA ASP A 102 45.11 -9.94 -27.60
C ASP A 102 45.30 -8.72 -28.52
N ARG A 103 44.25 -8.39 -29.29
CA ARG A 103 44.24 -7.16 -30.11
C ARG A 103 44.11 -5.90 -29.25
N PHE A 104 43.52 -6.03 -28.07
CA PHE A 104 43.40 -5.01 -27.02
C PHE A 104 43.39 -5.67 -25.65
N ASP A 105 43.58 -4.87 -24.61
CA ASP A 105 43.79 -5.33 -23.23
C ASP A 105 42.46 -5.56 -22.50
N VAL A 106 41.52 -4.62 -22.68
CA VAL A 106 40.18 -4.68 -22.09
C VAL A 106 39.11 -4.23 -23.10
N VAL A 107 37.86 -4.57 -22.84
CA VAL A 107 36.69 -4.06 -23.57
C VAL A 107 35.93 -3.08 -22.68
N ALA A 108 35.56 -1.92 -23.25
CA ALA A 108 34.66 -0.94 -22.65
C ALA A 108 33.59 -0.56 -23.69
N ASN A 109 32.42 -1.17 -23.55
CA ASN A 109 31.32 -1.07 -24.51
C ASN A 109 30.03 -1.63 -23.86
N GLU A 110 29.68 -1.14 -22.67
CA GLU A 110 28.55 -1.62 -21.85
C GLU A 110 28.51 -3.16 -21.69
N VAL A 111 29.66 -3.77 -21.33
CA VAL A 111 29.74 -5.24 -21.20
C VAL A 111 29.03 -5.72 -19.94
N THR A 112 27.89 -6.37 -20.13
CA THR A 112 27.13 -7.02 -19.04
C THR A 112 27.90 -8.05 -18.26
N ILE A 113 27.90 -7.85 -16.95
CA ILE A 113 28.39 -8.73 -15.91
C ILE A 113 27.34 -9.82 -15.71
N ASN A 114 27.64 -11.02 -16.20
CA ASN A 114 26.80 -12.19 -16.02
C ASN A 114 27.65 -13.45 -15.79
N PRO A 115 27.08 -14.52 -15.19
CA PRO A 115 27.84 -15.73 -14.86
C PRO A 115 28.52 -16.39 -16.07
N GLU A 116 27.89 -16.33 -17.25
CA GLU A 116 28.41 -16.96 -18.46
C GLU A 116 29.67 -16.25 -18.99
N ARG A 117 29.72 -14.92 -18.90
CA ARG A 117 30.91 -14.12 -19.25
C ARG A 117 31.98 -14.20 -18.17
N GLN A 118 31.60 -14.17 -16.88
CA GLN A 118 32.53 -14.36 -15.76
C GLN A 118 33.25 -15.71 -15.82
N ALA A 119 32.63 -16.74 -16.41
CA ALA A 119 33.28 -18.03 -16.62
C ALA A 119 34.40 -17.99 -17.69
N LYS A 120 34.40 -17.00 -18.60
CA LYS A 120 35.33 -16.89 -19.73
C LYS A 120 36.30 -15.72 -19.63
N TYR A 121 35.91 -14.65 -18.95
CA TYR A 121 36.60 -13.37 -18.86
C TYR A 121 36.59 -12.87 -17.42
N ASP A 122 37.60 -12.09 -17.06
CA ASP A 122 37.56 -11.33 -15.81
C ASP A 122 36.80 -10.03 -16.05
N LEU A 123 35.81 -9.74 -15.19
CA LEU A 123 34.96 -8.55 -15.30
C LEU A 123 35.23 -7.61 -14.12
N SER A 124 35.20 -6.30 -14.38
CA SER A 124 35.38 -5.29 -13.33
C SER A 124 34.15 -5.18 -12.44
N GLN A 125 34.28 -4.42 -11.35
CA GLN A 125 33.14 -3.81 -10.70
C GLN A 125 32.35 -2.99 -11.75
N PRO A 126 31.03 -2.89 -11.62
CA PRO A 126 30.25 -2.16 -12.60
C PRO A 126 30.67 -0.69 -12.64
N TYR A 127 30.68 -0.09 -13.82
CA TYR A 127 30.75 1.37 -13.99
C TYR A 127 29.42 1.95 -14.47
N SER A 128 28.48 1.12 -14.92
CA SER A 128 27.07 1.49 -15.15
C SER A 128 26.14 0.37 -14.66
N VAL A 129 24.94 0.77 -14.24
CA VAL A 129 23.89 -0.10 -13.71
C VAL A 129 22.56 0.38 -14.25
N GLY A 130 21.95 -0.46 -15.09
CA GLY A 130 20.59 -0.30 -15.58
C GLY A 130 19.73 -1.49 -15.21
N GLU A 131 18.67 -1.68 -15.99
CA GLU A 131 17.82 -2.85 -15.97
C GLU A 131 17.52 -3.25 -17.41
N GLY A 132 17.28 -4.54 -17.67
CA GLY A 132 16.78 -4.94 -18.98
C GLY A 132 15.36 -4.42 -19.19
N VAL A 133 15.10 -3.76 -20.32
CA VAL A 133 13.78 -3.26 -20.70
C VAL A 133 13.31 -3.85 -22.01
N ILE A 134 12.00 -3.95 -22.13
CA ILE A 134 11.27 -4.43 -23.30
C ILE A 134 10.75 -3.20 -24.02
N VAL A 135 11.18 -2.99 -25.26
CA VAL A 135 10.81 -1.86 -26.11
C VAL A 135 9.86 -2.34 -27.19
N THR A 136 8.71 -1.67 -27.31
CA THR A 136 7.69 -1.93 -28.33
C THR A 136 7.33 -0.64 -29.05
N ARG A 137 6.53 -0.73 -30.12
CA ARG A 137 5.91 0.47 -30.71
C ARG A 137 4.97 1.12 -29.69
N ALA A 138 4.90 2.45 -29.68
CA ALA A 138 4.15 3.21 -28.69
C ALA A 138 2.66 2.82 -28.59
N GLY A 139 2.04 2.44 -29.71
CA GLY A 139 0.65 1.96 -29.77
C GLY A 139 0.43 0.48 -29.48
N ASP A 140 1.48 -0.29 -29.15
CA ASP A 140 1.38 -1.71 -28.86
C ASP A 140 1.37 -1.95 -27.34
N ASP A 141 0.20 -2.30 -26.80
CA ASP A 141 0.00 -2.66 -25.39
C ASP A 141 -0.08 -4.19 -25.17
N SER A 142 0.16 -4.99 -26.21
CA SER A 142 0.02 -6.45 -26.13
C SER A 142 1.23 -7.16 -25.51
N ILE A 143 2.35 -6.47 -25.38
CA ILE A 143 3.60 -6.98 -24.82
C ILE A 143 3.98 -6.08 -23.63
N THR A 144 3.93 -6.62 -22.42
CA THR A 144 4.28 -5.89 -21.18
C THR A 144 5.29 -6.62 -20.32
N SER A 145 5.60 -7.87 -20.67
CA SER A 145 6.49 -8.75 -19.91
C SER A 145 7.23 -9.72 -20.83
N LEU A 146 8.27 -10.37 -20.32
CA LEU A 146 8.97 -11.45 -21.02
C LEU A 146 8.07 -12.65 -21.36
N ALA A 147 6.96 -12.85 -20.65
CA ALA A 147 6.03 -13.93 -20.98
C ALA A 147 5.31 -13.67 -22.31
N ASP A 148 5.10 -12.40 -22.65
CA ASP A 148 4.30 -11.95 -23.80
C ASP A 148 5.07 -12.02 -25.13
N ILE A 149 6.41 -12.14 -25.07
CA ILE A 149 7.27 -12.21 -26.27
C ILE A 149 7.37 -13.62 -26.86
N LYS A 150 6.71 -14.61 -26.27
CA LYS A 150 6.70 -15.99 -26.79
C LYS A 150 6.14 -16.01 -28.21
N SER A 151 6.90 -16.59 -29.14
CA SER A 151 6.58 -16.65 -30.57
C SER A 151 6.52 -15.30 -31.29
N LYS A 152 6.95 -14.21 -30.65
CA LYS A 152 7.17 -12.90 -31.27
C LYS A 152 8.55 -12.82 -31.93
N THR A 153 8.77 -11.81 -32.75
CA THR A 153 10.08 -11.55 -33.38
C THR A 153 10.80 -10.42 -32.63
N ALA A 154 11.98 -10.72 -32.10
CA ALA A 154 12.85 -9.76 -31.43
C ALA A 154 14.02 -9.37 -32.35
N ALA A 155 14.38 -8.09 -32.45
CA ALA A 155 15.60 -7.66 -33.16
C ALA A 155 16.75 -7.47 -32.17
N GLU A 156 17.77 -8.32 -32.24
CA GLU A 156 18.92 -8.31 -31.31
C GLU A 156 20.23 -8.61 -32.05
N SER A 157 21.37 -8.13 -31.56
CA SER A 157 22.67 -8.62 -32.07
C SER A 157 22.85 -10.10 -31.71
N ALA A 158 23.33 -10.92 -32.64
CA ALA A 158 23.31 -12.38 -32.55
C ALA A 158 23.97 -12.94 -31.27
N THR A 159 25.02 -12.26 -30.80
CA THR A 159 25.87 -12.63 -29.67
C THR A 159 25.55 -11.85 -28.39
N SER A 160 24.55 -10.97 -28.40
CA SER A 160 24.15 -10.20 -27.21
C SER A 160 23.50 -11.11 -26.16
N ASN A 161 23.63 -10.74 -24.89
CA ASN A 161 22.88 -11.39 -23.79
C ASN A 161 21.36 -11.21 -23.98
N TRP A 162 20.90 -10.09 -24.55
CA TRP A 162 19.49 -9.85 -24.84
C TRP A 162 18.92 -10.81 -25.89
N SER A 163 19.72 -11.20 -26.90
CA SER A 163 19.35 -12.26 -27.83
C SER A 163 19.12 -13.60 -27.14
N GLU A 164 19.88 -13.91 -26.09
CA GLU A 164 19.72 -15.14 -25.34
C GLU A 164 18.48 -15.08 -24.43
N VAL A 165 18.25 -13.94 -23.77
CA VAL A 165 17.02 -13.69 -22.99
C VAL A 165 15.79 -13.86 -23.88
N ALA A 166 15.78 -13.25 -25.07
CA ALA A 166 14.69 -13.36 -26.03
C ALA A 166 14.47 -14.83 -26.48
N ARG A 167 15.54 -15.56 -26.81
CA ARG A 167 15.46 -16.99 -27.18
C ARG A 167 14.94 -17.85 -26.03
N LYS A 168 15.43 -17.63 -24.79
CA LYS A 168 14.98 -18.35 -23.58
C LYS A 168 13.49 -18.09 -23.29
N ALA A 169 13.00 -16.89 -23.58
CA ALA A 169 11.58 -16.53 -23.49
C ALA A 169 10.72 -17.08 -24.65
N GLY A 170 11.35 -17.70 -25.66
CA GLY A 170 10.66 -18.34 -26.78
C GLY A 170 10.34 -17.40 -27.95
N ALA A 171 11.02 -16.24 -28.04
CA ALA A 171 10.96 -15.36 -29.20
C ALA A 171 11.87 -15.86 -30.34
N ASN A 172 11.50 -15.52 -31.58
CA ASN A 172 12.36 -15.65 -32.75
C ASN A 172 13.29 -14.42 -32.82
N VAL A 173 14.61 -14.61 -32.88
CA VAL A 173 15.56 -13.48 -32.94
C VAL A 173 15.97 -13.19 -34.38
N GLU A 174 15.63 -12.01 -34.89
CA GLU A 174 16.18 -11.42 -36.11
C GLU A 174 17.50 -10.71 -35.76
N SER A 175 18.60 -11.19 -36.34
CA SER A 175 19.93 -10.64 -36.04
C SER A 175 20.11 -9.26 -36.67
N VAL A 176 20.55 -8.28 -35.88
CA VAL A 176 20.90 -6.94 -36.33
C VAL A 176 22.31 -6.55 -35.91
N GLU A 177 22.90 -5.58 -36.59
CA GLU A 177 24.25 -5.10 -36.32
C GLU A 177 24.33 -4.29 -35.02
N GLY A 178 23.25 -3.60 -34.64
CA GLY A 178 23.19 -2.85 -33.38
C GLY A 178 21.83 -2.24 -33.08
N PHE A 179 21.74 -1.56 -31.94
CA PHE A 179 20.48 -1.06 -31.37
C PHE A 179 19.71 -0.09 -32.28
N ALA A 180 20.40 0.84 -32.95
CA ALA A 180 19.74 1.79 -33.85
C ALA A 180 19.02 1.09 -35.04
N GLN A 181 19.61 0.02 -35.55
CA GLN A 181 18.98 -0.81 -36.59
C GLN A 181 17.79 -1.58 -36.01
N ALA A 182 17.89 -2.09 -34.77
CA ALA A 182 16.81 -2.77 -34.08
C ALA A 182 15.56 -1.87 -33.96
N ILE A 183 15.73 -0.62 -33.51
CA ILE A 183 14.64 0.36 -33.41
C ILE A 183 14.05 0.69 -34.77
N THR A 184 14.90 0.80 -35.81
CA THR A 184 14.43 1.04 -37.18
C THR A 184 13.50 -0.08 -37.66
N LEU A 185 13.86 -1.36 -37.43
CA LEU A 185 13.01 -2.49 -37.79
C LEU A 185 11.72 -2.55 -36.96
N LEU A 186 11.80 -2.19 -35.67
CA LEU A 186 10.64 -2.12 -34.78
C LEU A 186 9.63 -1.09 -35.26
N ASN A 187 10.10 0.10 -35.62
CA ASN A 187 9.29 1.19 -36.18
C ASN A 187 8.68 0.84 -37.53
N GLN A 188 9.36 0.04 -38.36
CA GLN A 188 8.85 -0.47 -39.65
C GLN A 188 7.81 -1.58 -39.51
N GLY A 189 7.55 -2.09 -38.29
CA GLY A 189 6.66 -3.22 -38.09
C GLY A 189 7.25 -4.57 -38.50
N ARG A 190 8.57 -4.64 -38.75
CA ARG A 190 9.25 -5.86 -39.17
C ARG A 190 9.56 -6.79 -38.01
N VAL A 191 9.74 -6.24 -36.83
CA VAL A 191 9.86 -6.98 -35.56
C VAL A 191 8.82 -6.47 -34.56
N ASP A 192 8.55 -7.29 -33.55
CA ASP A 192 7.55 -7.01 -32.51
C ASP A 192 8.17 -6.30 -31.31
N VAL A 193 9.43 -6.60 -31.00
CA VAL A 193 10.09 -6.19 -29.76
C VAL A 193 11.59 -6.00 -29.92
N VAL A 194 12.17 -5.13 -29.10
CA VAL A 194 13.62 -5.02 -28.86
C VAL A 194 13.85 -5.06 -27.36
N ILE A 195 14.84 -5.82 -26.91
CA ILE A 195 15.26 -5.90 -25.52
C ILE A 195 16.62 -5.22 -25.41
N ASN A 196 16.75 -4.25 -24.51
CA ASN A 196 18.05 -3.61 -24.28
C ASN A 196 18.17 -3.10 -22.85
N ASP A 197 19.32 -2.55 -22.49
CA ASP A 197 19.52 -1.86 -21.22
C ASP A 197 18.70 -0.56 -21.17
N SER A 198 18.04 -0.31 -20.03
CA SER A 198 17.19 0.86 -19.81
C SER A 198 17.93 2.17 -20.06
N ILE A 199 19.20 2.25 -19.68
CA ILE A 199 20.03 3.43 -19.87
C ILE A 199 20.16 3.76 -21.36
N ALA A 200 20.40 2.74 -22.19
CA ALA A 200 20.53 2.89 -23.64
C ALA A 200 19.24 3.39 -24.27
N VAL A 201 18.10 2.85 -23.84
CA VAL A 201 16.79 3.21 -24.36
C VAL A 201 16.41 4.64 -23.94
N TYR A 202 16.59 4.99 -22.66
CA TYR A 202 16.29 6.34 -22.18
C TYR A 202 17.16 7.39 -22.87
N ALA A 203 18.46 7.11 -23.04
CA ALA A 203 19.36 8.01 -23.76
C ALA A 203 18.93 8.19 -25.22
N TYR A 204 18.60 7.10 -25.92
CA TYR A 204 18.09 7.16 -27.29
C TYR A 204 16.82 8.01 -27.40
N LEU A 205 15.83 7.79 -26.53
CA LEU A 205 14.58 8.56 -26.52
C LEU A 205 14.81 10.04 -26.23
N ALA A 206 15.73 10.34 -25.30
CA ALA A 206 16.08 11.72 -24.95
C ALA A 206 16.84 12.44 -26.08
N GLU A 207 17.75 11.74 -26.77
CA GLU A 207 18.55 12.31 -27.86
C GLU A 207 17.73 12.53 -29.12
N THR A 208 16.93 11.53 -29.51
CA THR A 208 16.18 11.56 -30.78
C THR A 208 14.82 12.23 -30.66
N GLY A 209 14.25 12.28 -29.45
CA GLY A 209 12.86 12.67 -29.25
C GLY A 209 11.86 11.70 -29.89
N ASP A 210 12.27 10.45 -30.18
CA ASP A 210 11.41 9.45 -30.80
C ASP A 210 10.20 9.13 -29.91
N LYS A 211 9.01 9.24 -30.48
CA LYS A 211 7.73 8.96 -29.82
C LYS A 211 7.03 7.73 -30.41
N SER A 212 7.60 7.08 -31.43
CA SER A 212 6.98 5.92 -32.06
C SER A 212 7.29 4.60 -31.34
N VAL A 213 8.23 4.59 -30.41
CA VAL A 213 8.51 3.46 -29.51
C VAL A 213 8.32 3.85 -28.04
N LYS A 214 8.11 2.85 -27.17
CA LYS A 214 8.03 3.02 -25.71
C LYS A 214 8.71 1.85 -25.00
N ILE A 215 9.11 2.08 -23.75
CA ILE A 215 9.38 0.99 -22.82
C ILE A 215 8.03 0.43 -22.36
N ALA A 216 7.79 -0.84 -22.67
CA ALA A 216 6.53 -1.52 -22.39
C ALA A 216 6.60 -2.42 -21.15
N GLY A 217 7.80 -2.75 -20.68
CA GLY A 217 8.02 -3.56 -19.49
C GLY A 217 9.49 -3.73 -19.16
N THR A 218 9.77 -4.45 -18.07
CA THR A 218 11.13 -4.78 -17.63
C THR A 218 11.37 -6.30 -17.71
N VAL A 219 12.64 -6.67 -17.84
CA VAL A 219 13.13 -8.06 -17.86
C VAL A 219 13.27 -8.62 -16.44
N GLY A 220 13.21 -7.75 -15.41
CA GLY A 220 13.12 -8.13 -14.00
C GLY A 220 14.46 -8.33 -13.28
N GLU A 221 15.58 -8.16 -13.97
CA GLU A 221 16.92 -8.29 -13.39
C GLU A 221 17.76 -7.02 -13.61
N LYS A 222 18.58 -6.72 -12.61
CA LYS A 222 19.58 -5.65 -12.65
C LYS A 222 20.60 -5.96 -13.75
N SER A 223 20.92 -4.98 -14.56
CA SER A 223 21.89 -5.07 -15.65
C SER A 223 23.12 -4.26 -15.26
N GLU A 224 24.22 -4.94 -14.90
CA GLU A 224 25.45 -4.31 -14.44
C GLU A 224 26.51 -4.38 -15.54
N GLN A 225 27.11 -3.26 -15.93
CA GLN A 225 28.12 -3.23 -16.99
C GLN A 225 29.51 -2.90 -16.44
N GLY A 226 30.52 -3.61 -16.91
CA GLY A 226 31.91 -3.44 -16.49
C GLY A 226 32.91 -3.55 -17.63
N PHE A 227 34.19 -3.38 -17.32
CA PHE A 227 35.27 -3.72 -18.23
C PHE A 227 35.42 -5.24 -18.30
N ALA A 228 35.66 -5.77 -19.49
CA ALA A 228 36.03 -7.18 -19.65
C ALA A 228 37.49 -7.32 -20.04
N ALA A 229 38.22 -8.19 -19.35
CA ALA A 229 39.59 -8.54 -19.69
C ALA A 229 39.72 -10.06 -19.88
N ARG A 230 40.82 -10.49 -20.51
CA ARG A 230 41.18 -11.91 -20.54
C ARG A 230 41.32 -12.44 -19.11
N LYS A 231 40.90 -13.69 -18.92
CA LYS A 231 41.01 -14.40 -17.65
C LYS A 231 42.47 -14.40 -17.15
N ASP A 232 42.65 -14.07 -15.88
CA ASP A 232 43.91 -14.05 -15.15
C ASP A 232 44.96 -13.08 -15.72
N SER A 233 44.51 -12.05 -16.45
CA SER A 233 45.37 -11.01 -17.04
C SER A 233 45.98 -10.04 -16.03
N GLY A 234 45.44 -9.99 -14.80
CA GLY A 234 45.90 -9.08 -13.75
C GLY A 234 45.43 -7.63 -13.91
N TYR A 235 44.60 -7.31 -14.91
CA TYR A 235 44.12 -5.95 -15.16
C TYR A 235 43.06 -5.46 -14.15
N LEU A 236 42.20 -6.35 -13.66
CA LEU A 236 41.02 -5.98 -12.88
C LEU A 236 41.31 -5.34 -11.52
N PRO A 237 42.31 -5.76 -10.72
CA PRO A 237 42.60 -5.11 -9.45
C PRO A 237 42.86 -3.60 -9.57
N GLU A 238 43.59 -3.18 -10.62
CA GLU A 238 43.87 -1.77 -10.87
C GLU A 238 42.66 -1.03 -11.42
N LEU A 239 41.95 -1.62 -12.37
CA LEU A 239 40.73 -1.04 -12.93
C LEU A 239 39.66 -0.83 -11.85
N ASN A 240 39.46 -1.82 -10.98
CA ASN A 240 38.53 -1.73 -9.85
C ASN A 240 38.95 -0.66 -8.84
N LYS A 241 40.25 -0.53 -8.58
CA LYS A 241 40.76 0.54 -7.72
C LYS A 241 40.48 1.92 -8.34
N ALA A 242 40.80 2.12 -9.61
CA ALA A 242 40.54 3.37 -10.32
C ALA A 242 39.04 3.71 -10.34
N LEU A 243 38.18 2.74 -10.66
CA LEU A 243 36.71 2.88 -10.61
C LEU A 243 36.21 3.26 -9.22
N THR A 244 36.75 2.65 -8.16
CA THR A 244 36.38 2.98 -6.78
C THR A 244 36.72 4.43 -6.45
N GLU A 245 37.93 4.89 -6.82
CA GLU A 245 38.38 6.25 -6.53
C GLU A 245 37.63 7.30 -7.37
N LEU A 246 37.39 7.03 -8.66
CA LEU A 246 36.61 7.89 -9.57
C LEU A 246 35.12 7.97 -9.20
N ARG A 247 34.60 6.91 -8.56
CA ARG A 247 33.28 6.92 -7.96
C ARG A 247 33.27 7.83 -6.73
N ALA A 248 34.25 7.69 -5.85
CA ALA A 248 34.33 8.46 -4.61
C ALA A 248 34.54 9.97 -4.83
N ASP A 249 35.26 10.36 -5.89
CA ASP A 249 35.49 11.77 -6.23
C ASP A 249 34.38 12.40 -7.12
N GLY A 250 33.33 11.63 -7.43
CA GLY A 250 32.18 12.06 -8.21
C GLY A 250 32.44 12.23 -9.71
N THR A 251 33.62 11.82 -10.21
CA THR A 251 33.95 11.90 -11.63
C THR A 251 33.03 11.01 -12.47
N LEU A 252 32.80 9.76 -12.04
CA LEU A 252 31.89 8.87 -12.75
C LEU A 252 30.47 9.45 -12.81
N ALA A 253 29.96 10.01 -11.70
CA ALA A 253 28.63 10.60 -11.63
C ALA A 253 28.47 11.77 -12.62
N LYS A 254 29.50 12.62 -12.74
CA LYS A 254 29.50 13.72 -13.72
C LYS A 254 29.50 13.24 -15.16
N ILE A 255 30.27 12.18 -15.47
CA ILE A 255 30.28 11.57 -16.81
C ILE A 255 28.90 10.97 -17.10
N SER A 256 28.32 10.26 -16.13
CA SER A 256 26.98 9.66 -16.24
C SER A 256 25.91 10.69 -16.50
N GLN A 257 25.86 11.77 -15.72
CA GLN A 257 24.91 12.86 -15.91
C GLN A 257 25.06 13.58 -17.26
N ARG A 258 26.29 13.68 -17.79
CA ARG A 258 26.54 14.30 -19.10
C ARG A 258 25.85 13.54 -20.23
N TYR A 259 26.05 12.23 -20.29
CA TYR A 259 25.59 11.40 -21.41
C TYR A 259 24.20 10.80 -21.18
N LEU A 260 23.92 10.35 -19.95
CA LEU A 260 22.75 9.54 -19.61
C LEU A 260 21.64 10.35 -18.94
N LYS A 261 21.91 11.62 -18.57
CA LYS A 261 20.98 12.52 -17.86
C LYS A 261 20.48 11.99 -16.50
N THR A 262 21.15 10.96 -16.00
CA THR A 262 20.95 10.34 -14.69
C THR A 262 22.30 9.83 -14.19
N ASP A 263 22.40 9.52 -12.89
CA ASP A 263 23.57 8.83 -12.35
C ASP A 263 23.35 7.32 -12.39
N ALA A 264 23.91 6.70 -13.42
CA ALA A 264 23.85 5.27 -13.66
C ALA A 264 25.06 4.51 -13.09
N THR A 265 25.96 5.12 -12.32
CA THR A 265 27.32 4.58 -12.05
C THR A 265 27.40 3.37 -11.10
N GLY A 266 26.24 2.80 -10.75
CA GLY A 266 26.16 1.70 -9.81
C GLY A 266 26.66 2.06 -8.41
N ALA A 267 26.49 3.32 -7.98
CA ALA A 267 26.54 3.59 -6.56
C ALA A 267 25.61 2.58 -5.84
N PRO A 268 26.00 2.03 -4.67
CA PRO A 268 24.96 1.56 -3.77
C PRO A 268 23.95 2.70 -3.70
N PRO A 269 22.65 2.43 -3.81
CA PRO A 269 21.67 3.43 -3.47
C PRO A 269 22.04 3.88 -2.05
N ASP A 270 22.55 5.11 -1.91
CA ASP A 270 23.05 5.64 -0.62
C ASP A 270 21.92 5.71 0.43
N THR A 271 20.71 5.37 0.00
CA THR A 271 19.46 5.53 0.72
C THR A 271 18.49 4.38 0.36
N PRO A 272 17.65 3.93 1.31
CA PRO A 272 16.77 2.79 1.06
C PRO A 272 15.68 3.02 -0.01
N ILE A 273 15.29 4.27 -0.32
CA ILE A 273 14.26 4.55 -1.36
C ILE A 273 14.83 4.33 -2.75
N ARG A 274 16.00 4.92 -3.05
CA ARG A 274 16.70 4.67 -4.32
C ARG A 274 17.05 3.20 -4.50
N ALA A 275 17.24 2.47 -3.39
CA ALA A 275 17.49 1.03 -3.42
C ALA A 275 16.28 0.20 -3.83
N ALA A 276 15.10 0.64 -3.42
CA ALA A 276 13.85 0.03 -3.81
C ALA A 276 13.50 0.32 -5.28
N GLY A 277 14.07 1.38 -5.89
CA GLY A 277 13.79 1.79 -7.27
C GLY A 277 12.37 2.35 -7.46
N VAL A 278 11.56 2.41 -6.41
CA VAL A 278 10.20 2.94 -6.38
C VAL A 278 9.88 3.42 -4.96
N LEU A 279 9.16 4.54 -4.85
CA LEU A 279 8.58 4.98 -3.58
C LEU A 279 7.10 4.59 -3.54
N ARG A 280 6.75 3.57 -2.76
CA ARG A 280 5.33 3.19 -2.57
C ARG A 280 4.70 4.05 -1.48
N VAL A 281 3.62 4.73 -1.81
CA VAL A 281 2.95 5.72 -0.95
C VAL A 281 1.53 5.28 -0.67
N GLY A 282 1.21 5.06 0.61
CA GLY A 282 -0.16 4.85 1.08
C GLY A 282 -0.91 6.18 1.17
N THR A 283 -2.11 6.24 0.60
CA THR A 283 -2.99 7.42 0.62
C THR A 283 -4.47 6.99 0.53
N GLU A 284 -5.45 7.87 0.76
CA GLU A 284 -6.87 7.47 0.77
C GLU A 284 -7.57 7.44 -0.60
N GLY A 285 -7.28 8.41 -1.48
CA GLY A 285 -7.98 8.57 -2.76
C GLY A 285 -9.40 9.16 -2.65
N THR A 286 -9.88 9.48 -1.44
CA THR A 286 -11.23 10.03 -1.20
C THR A 286 -11.24 11.31 -0.37
N TYR A 287 -10.06 11.84 -0.02
CA TYR A 287 -9.86 12.99 0.85
C TYR A 287 -9.44 14.24 0.09
N SER A 288 -10.40 14.90 -0.57
CA SER A 288 -10.16 16.16 -1.29
C SER A 288 -9.82 17.32 -0.35
N PRO A 289 -8.86 18.21 -0.69
CA PRO A 289 -8.06 18.28 -1.93
C PRO A 289 -6.72 17.54 -1.85
N PHE A 290 -6.52 16.70 -0.83
CA PHE A 290 -5.22 16.16 -0.49
C PHE A 290 -4.88 14.89 -1.26
N SER A 291 -5.84 13.98 -1.32
CA SER A 291 -5.75 12.70 -2.03
C SER A 291 -7.13 12.30 -2.50
N TYR A 292 -7.44 12.56 -3.76
CA TYR A 292 -8.76 12.30 -4.34
C TYR A 292 -8.67 11.98 -5.83
N HIS A 293 -9.70 11.34 -6.38
CA HIS A 293 -9.82 11.21 -7.83
C HIS A 293 -10.45 12.47 -8.43
N ASP A 294 -9.76 13.06 -9.42
CA ASP A 294 -10.31 14.15 -10.20
C ASP A 294 -11.62 13.69 -10.88
N PRO A 295 -12.77 14.36 -10.65
CA PRO A 295 -14.05 13.92 -11.18
C PRO A 295 -14.16 13.89 -12.70
N ALA A 296 -13.32 14.65 -13.42
CA ALA A 296 -13.34 14.73 -14.88
C ALA A 296 -12.49 13.61 -15.54
N THR A 297 -11.39 13.23 -14.91
CA THR A 297 -10.39 12.29 -15.47
C THR A 297 -10.35 10.94 -14.76
N GLY A 298 -10.89 10.85 -13.53
CA GLY A 298 -10.79 9.69 -12.65
C GLY A 298 -9.38 9.42 -12.12
N GLN A 299 -8.40 10.27 -12.40
CA GLN A 299 -7.01 10.07 -11.97
C GLN A 299 -6.81 10.54 -10.53
N LEU A 300 -6.00 9.79 -9.77
CA LEU A 300 -5.59 10.17 -8.43
C LEU A 300 -4.75 11.47 -8.47
N THR A 301 -5.21 12.48 -7.74
CA THR A 301 -4.61 13.81 -7.65
C THR A 301 -4.76 14.36 -6.22
N GLY A 302 -4.22 15.55 -6.00
CA GLY A 302 -4.33 16.26 -4.74
C GLY A 302 -2.99 16.71 -4.18
N TYR A 303 -3.05 17.50 -3.11
CA TYR A 303 -1.90 18.10 -2.46
C TYR A 303 -0.86 17.06 -2.01
N ASP A 304 -1.26 16.03 -1.27
CA ASP A 304 -0.33 14.99 -0.77
C ASP A 304 0.24 14.15 -1.91
N VAL A 305 -0.60 13.88 -2.92
CA VAL A 305 -0.22 13.11 -4.12
C VAL A 305 0.84 13.88 -4.92
N ASP A 306 0.65 15.18 -5.13
CA ASP A 306 1.61 16.00 -5.88
C ASP A 306 2.88 16.29 -5.07
N VAL A 307 2.80 16.44 -3.75
CA VAL A 307 3.99 16.48 -2.87
C VAL A 307 4.77 15.17 -2.98
N ALA A 308 4.12 14.02 -2.88
CA ALA A 308 4.77 12.72 -3.01
C ALA A 308 5.42 12.52 -4.39
N ARG A 309 4.72 12.89 -5.48
CA ARG A 309 5.28 12.87 -6.86
C ARG A 309 6.49 13.79 -7.00
N ALA A 310 6.42 14.99 -6.43
CA ALA A 310 7.55 15.92 -6.45
C ALA A 310 8.76 15.35 -5.70
N ILE A 311 8.55 14.67 -4.57
CA ILE A 311 9.61 13.96 -3.83
C ILE A 311 10.20 12.84 -4.68
N GLY A 312 9.38 11.98 -5.30
CA GLY A 312 9.87 10.92 -6.18
C GLY A 312 10.69 11.45 -7.36
N ALA A 313 10.18 12.50 -8.04
CA ALA A 313 10.91 13.17 -9.12
C ALA A 313 12.24 13.75 -8.65
N LYS A 314 12.29 14.33 -7.44
CA LYS A 314 13.51 14.86 -6.83
C LYS A 314 14.52 13.76 -6.48
N LEU A 315 14.03 12.61 -6.05
CA LEU A 315 14.84 11.46 -5.69
C LEU A 315 15.24 10.58 -6.89
N GLY A 316 14.66 10.81 -8.07
CA GLY A 316 14.89 10.03 -9.28
C GLY A 316 14.20 8.67 -9.28
N VAL A 317 13.12 8.50 -8.50
CA VAL A 317 12.36 7.25 -8.41
C VAL A 317 10.88 7.47 -8.77
N PRO A 318 10.23 6.51 -9.47
CA PRO A 318 8.78 6.53 -9.66
C PRO A 318 8.05 6.42 -8.32
N VAL A 319 6.84 6.99 -8.28
CA VAL A 319 5.95 6.92 -7.11
C VAL A 319 4.74 6.05 -7.46
N GLU A 320 4.53 5.01 -6.66
CA GLU A 320 3.37 4.13 -6.77
C GLU A 320 2.41 4.41 -5.61
N PHE A 321 1.16 4.73 -5.91
CA PHE A 321 0.16 5.00 -4.88
C PHE A 321 -0.64 3.74 -4.55
N VAL A 322 -0.82 3.48 -3.27
CA VAL A 322 -1.63 2.38 -2.74
C VAL A 322 -2.79 2.96 -1.94
N GLU A 323 -3.96 3.02 -2.57
CA GLU A 323 -5.18 3.55 -1.95
C GLU A 323 -5.66 2.66 -0.81
N THR A 324 -5.77 3.24 0.38
CA THR A 324 -6.07 2.54 1.63
C THR A 324 -6.90 3.45 2.55
N PRO A 325 -8.06 3.01 3.05
CA PRO A 325 -8.87 3.80 3.99
C PRO A 325 -8.07 4.21 5.23
N TRP A 326 -8.25 5.45 5.71
CA TRP A 326 -7.48 6.02 6.82
C TRP A 326 -7.37 5.11 8.05
N ASP A 327 -8.50 4.53 8.50
CA ASP A 327 -8.53 3.68 9.69
C ASP A 327 -7.67 2.41 9.58
N SER A 328 -7.27 2.02 8.36
CA SER A 328 -6.41 0.87 8.09
C SER A 328 -5.00 1.23 7.59
N ILE A 329 -4.73 2.50 7.32
CA ILE A 329 -3.52 2.93 6.60
C ILE A 329 -2.23 2.64 7.39
N PHE A 330 -2.24 2.86 8.70
CA PHE A 330 -1.09 2.54 9.55
C PHE A 330 -0.89 1.02 9.73
N ALA A 331 -1.96 0.24 9.73
CA ALA A 331 -1.85 -1.22 9.75
C ALA A 331 -1.28 -1.75 8.41
N ALA A 332 -1.67 -1.15 7.28
CA ALA A 332 -1.10 -1.46 5.97
C ALA A 332 0.37 -1.03 5.84
N LEU A 333 0.76 0.09 6.47
CA LEU A 333 2.15 0.53 6.60
C LEU A 333 3.00 -0.52 7.32
N GLU A 334 2.52 -1.02 8.46
CA GLU A 334 3.17 -2.10 9.24
C GLU A 334 3.23 -3.42 8.47
N ALA A 335 2.19 -3.74 7.71
CA ALA A 335 2.14 -4.90 6.82
C ALA A 335 3.03 -4.77 5.58
N LYS A 336 3.80 -3.67 5.44
CA LYS A 336 4.71 -3.40 4.32
C LYS A 336 4.04 -3.37 2.95
N ARG A 337 2.76 -2.98 2.89
CA ARG A 337 2.04 -2.80 1.62
C ARG A 337 2.56 -1.59 0.83
N PHE A 338 3.12 -0.61 1.52
CA PHE A 338 3.78 0.57 0.99
C PHE A 338 4.85 1.05 1.97
N ASP A 339 5.67 2.02 1.57
CA ASP A 339 6.87 2.44 2.30
C ASP A 339 6.61 3.63 3.22
N VAL A 340 5.78 4.57 2.76
CA VAL A 340 5.39 5.78 3.51
C VAL A 340 3.90 6.07 3.38
N VAL A 341 3.33 6.79 4.33
CA VAL A 341 1.98 7.37 4.24
C VAL A 341 2.08 8.86 3.90
N ALA A 342 1.37 9.29 2.85
CA ALA A 342 1.17 10.70 2.51
C ALA A 342 -0.35 10.97 2.44
N ASN A 343 -0.92 11.45 3.55
CA ASN A 343 -2.36 11.67 3.70
C ASN A 343 -2.67 12.59 4.89
N GLN A 344 -2.06 13.78 4.94
CA GLN A 344 -2.14 14.73 6.07
C GLN A 344 -1.91 14.05 7.44
N VAL A 345 -0.76 13.40 7.62
CA VAL A 345 -0.43 12.77 8.89
C VAL A 345 0.08 13.82 9.87
N THR A 346 -0.77 14.22 10.82
CA THR A 346 -0.37 15.11 11.91
C THR A 346 0.79 14.52 12.71
N ILE A 347 1.84 15.31 12.89
CA ILE A 347 3.01 15.00 13.70
C ILE A 347 2.62 15.14 15.17
N THR A 348 2.52 14.01 15.88
CA THR A 348 2.25 13.99 17.33
C THR A 348 3.29 13.16 18.08
N PRO A 349 3.56 13.45 19.37
CA PRO A 349 4.47 12.65 20.18
C PRO A 349 4.10 11.16 20.21
N GLU A 350 2.81 10.84 20.29
CA GLU A 350 2.31 9.46 20.34
C GLU A 350 2.63 8.70 19.05
N ARG A 351 2.51 9.38 17.89
CA ARG A 351 2.88 8.79 16.59
C ARG A 351 4.39 8.68 16.44
N GLN A 352 5.17 9.65 16.91
CA GLN A 352 6.64 9.61 16.85
C GLN A 352 7.25 8.46 17.67
N VAL A 353 6.54 7.97 18.71
CA VAL A 353 6.94 6.75 19.43
C VAL A 353 6.85 5.52 18.51
N LYS A 354 5.82 5.43 17.66
CA LYS A 354 5.54 4.24 16.82
C LYS A 354 6.10 4.31 15.41
N TYR A 355 6.21 5.51 14.86
CA TYR A 355 6.56 5.77 13.46
C TYR A 355 7.70 6.79 13.39
N ASP A 356 8.42 6.77 12.28
CA ASP A 356 9.33 7.86 11.95
C ASP A 356 8.57 8.85 11.07
N LEU A 357 8.54 10.13 11.48
CA LEU A 357 7.78 11.18 10.81
C LEU A 357 8.73 12.18 10.16
N SER A 358 8.41 12.64 8.95
CA SER A 358 9.21 13.65 8.24
C SER A 358 9.09 15.02 8.89
N GLN A 359 9.96 15.93 8.47
CA GLN A 359 9.70 17.35 8.63
C GLN A 359 8.34 17.70 7.99
N PRO A 360 7.62 18.70 8.50
CA PRO A 360 6.32 19.04 7.98
C PRO A 360 6.40 19.58 6.54
N TYR A 361 5.55 19.07 5.67
CA TYR A 361 5.35 19.61 4.32
C TYR A 361 4.08 20.49 4.23
N ALA A 362 3.26 20.49 5.28
CA ALA A 362 2.17 21.44 5.49
C ALA A 362 1.99 21.76 6.97
N VAL A 363 1.56 22.98 7.26
CA VAL A 363 1.33 23.50 8.61
C VAL A 363 -0.02 24.21 8.63
N GLY A 364 -0.93 23.69 9.43
CA GLY A 364 -2.23 24.27 9.73
C GLY A 364 -2.41 24.50 11.24
N GLU A 365 -3.65 24.69 11.61
CA GLU A 365 -4.14 24.77 12.99
C GLU A 365 -5.41 23.94 13.14
N GLY A 366 -5.74 23.51 14.35
CA GLY A 366 -7.03 22.88 14.61
C GLY A 366 -8.15 23.93 14.57
N VAL A 367 -9.24 23.60 13.89
CA VAL A 367 -10.43 24.44 13.82
C VAL A 367 -11.69 23.64 14.17
N ILE A 368 -12.67 24.35 14.70
CA ILE A 368 -13.99 23.84 15.03
C ILE A 368 -14.95 24.36 13.97
N VAL A 369 -15.63 23.44 13.30
CA VAL A 369 -16.61 23.72 12.24
C VAL A 369 -18.01 23.47 12.78
N THR A 370 -18.89 24.46 12.64
CA THR A 370 -20.32 24.37 13.00
C THR A 370 -21.19 24.65 11.78
N ARG A 371 -22.51 24.48 11.92
CA ARG A 371 -23.43 25.04 10.93
C ARG A 371 -23.32 26.56 10.93
N ALA A 372 -23.52 27.17 9.77
CA ALA A 372 -23.37 28.61 9.59
C ALA A 372 -24.31 29.42 10.51
N ASP A 373 -25.48 28.86 10.83
CA ASP A 373 -26.48 29.44 11.73
C ASP A 373 -26.27 29.15 13.22
N ASP A 374 -25.25 28.36 13.58
CA ASP A 374 -24.94 28.01 14.97
C ASP A 374 -23.82 28.89 15.52
N ASP A 375 -24.18 29.80 16.43
CA ASP A 375 -23.26 30.69 17.16
C ASP A 375 -23.02 30.23 18.62
N SER A 376 -23.49 29.02 18.99
CA SER A 376 -23.41 28.53 20.37
C SER A 376 -22.03 27.96 20.77
N ILE A 377 -21.15 27.71 19.80
CA ILE A 377 -19.81 27.15 19.98
C ILE A 377 -18.82 28.17 19.45
N THR A 378 -18.00 28.74 20.34
CA THR A 378 -17.03 29.81 20.01
C THR A 378 -15.62 29.49 20.51
N SER A 379 -15.46 28.38 21.21
CA SER A 379 -14.20 27.93 21.80
C SER A 379 -14.17 26.41 21.94
N LEU A 380 -12.98 25.85 22.18
CA LEU A 380 -12.83 24.41 22.43
C LEU A 380 -13.60 23.94 23.67
N SER A 381 -13.71 24.78 24.72
CA SER A 381 -14.46 24.44 25.93
C SER A 381 -15.97 24.29 25.71
N ASP A 382 -16.52 24.91 24.66
CA ASP A 382 -17.96 24.83 24.35
C ASP A 382 -18.35 23.47 23.77
N LEU A 383 -17.38 22.62 23.43
CA LEU A 383 -17.63 21.24 22.98
C LEU A 383 -18.06 20.30 24.11
N LYS A 384 -17.98 20.72 25.37
CA LYS A 384 -18.34 19.87 26.51
C LYS A 384 -19.81 19.44 26.44
N GLY A 385 -20.03 18.12 26.32
CA GLY A 385 -21.35 17.52 26.20
C GLY A 385 -21.98 17.65 24.80
N LYS A 386 -21.32 18.34 23.85
CA LYS A 386 -21.73 18.41 22.45
C LYS A 386 -21.34 17.12 21.71
N THR A 387 -22.05 16.82 20.64
CA THR A 387 -21.74 15.70 19.75
C THR A 387 -20.87 16.20 18.60
N THR A 388 -19.72 15.57 18.39
CA THR A 388 -18.83 15.88 17.27
C THR A 388 -18.56 14.65 16.42
N ALA A 389 -18.17 14.80 15.14
CA ALA A 389 -17.80 13.66 14.29
C ALA A 389 -16.40 13.75 13.70
N GLN A 390 -15.57 12.75 13.96
CA GLN A 390 -14.19 12.62 13.45
C GLN A 390 -13.86 11.15 13.18
N SER A 391 -12.86 10.83 12.35
CA SER A 391 -12.35 9.46 12.25
C SER A 391 -11.83 8.95 13.60
N SER A 392 -12.08 7.68 13.94
CA SER A 392 -11.81 7.13 15.29
C SER A 392 -10.38 7.39 15.76
N THR A 393 -9.44 7.25 14.83
CA THR A 393 -7.98 7.34 14.98
C THR A 393 -7.42 8.75 14.77
N SER A 394 -8.27 9.72 14.43
CA SER A 394 -7.85 11.11 14.25
C SER A 394 -7.34 11.70 15.57
N ASN A 395 -6.29 12.52 15.52
CA ASN A 395 -5.86 13.32 16.66
C ASN A 395 -6.97 14.30 17.08
N TRP A 396 -7.74 14.83 16.14
CA TRP A 396 -8.86 15.73 16.42
C TRP A 396 -9.99 15.06 17.20
N ALA A 397 -10.18 13.75 17.03
CA ALA A 397 -11.08 12.98 17.88
C ALA A 397 -10.61 12.95 19.34
N GLN A 398 -9.29 12.95 19.59
CA GLN A 398 -8.74 13.01 20.95
C GLN A 398 -8.90 14.41 21.54
N VAL A 399 -8.60 15.46 20.77
CA VAL A 399 -8.80 16.86 21.17
C VAL A 399 -10.26 17.12 21.57
N ALA A 400 -11.22 16.68 20.74
CA ALA A 400 -12.64 16.80 21.04
C ALA A 400 -13.05 16.01 22.29
N ARG A 401 -12.57 14.77 22.47
CA ARG A 401 -12.83 13.96 23.68
C ARG A 401 -12.24 14.62 24.94
N ALA A 402 -11.03 15.16 24.85
CA ALA A 402 -10.37 15.86 25.96
C ALA A 402 -11.15 17.12 26.35
N ALA A 403 -11.78 17.79 25.39
CA ALA A 403 -12.71 18.90 25.61
C ALA A 403 -14.08 18.46 26.19
N GLY A 404 -14.34 17.16 26.29
CA GLY A 404 -15.57 16.59 26.85
C GLY A 404 -16.70 16.37 25.83
N ALA A 405 -16.39 16.33 24.53
CA ALA A 405 -17.36 16.02 23.49
C ALA A 405 -17.70 14.52 23.41
N ASN A 406 -18.92 14.23 22.94
CA ASN A 406 -19.34 12.90 22.52
C ASN A 406 -18.93 12.70 21.06
N VAL A 407 -17.78 12.05 20.82
CA VAL A 407 -17.23 11.88 19.47
C VAL A 407 -17.84 10.68 18.76
N GLU A 408 -18.63 10.94 17.73
CA GLU A 408 -19.09 9.99 16.73
C GLU A 408 -17.95 9.70 15.73
N SER A 409 -17.71 8.42 15.46
CA SER A 409 -16.70 8.03 14.48
C SER A 409 -17.25 8.01 13.05
N VAL A 410 -16.54 8.64 12.13
CA VAL A 410 -16.89 8.69 10.71
C VAL A 410 -15.71 8.25 9.87
N GLU A 411 -15.94 7.84 8.64
CA GLU A 411 -14.89 7.44 7.71
C GLU A 411 -13.95 8.62 7.41
N GLY A 412 -14.52 9.81 7.20
CA GLY A 412 -13.74 11.01 6.94
C GLY A 412 -14.53 12.30 7.08
N PHE A 413 -13.86 13.41 6.76
CA PHE A 413 -14.38 14.76 6.96
C PHE A 413 -15.67 15.07 6.17
N ALA A 414 -15.78 14.62 4.93
CA ALA A 414 -16.98 14.84 4.11
C ALA A 414 -18.25 14.23 4.75
N GLN A 415 -18.11 13.06 5.39
CA GLN A 415 -19.19 12.45 6.14
C GLN A 415 -19.53 13.25 7.41
N ALA A 416 -18.53 13.80 8.11
CA ALA A 416 -18.76 14.70 9.24
C ALA A 416 -19.59 15.93 8.83
N ILE A 417 -19.25 16.58 7.70
CA ILE A 417 -20.02 17.72 7.18
C ILE A 417 -21.44 17.31 6.80
N THR A 418 -21.62 16.13 6.19
CA THR A 418 -22.95 15.60 5.89
C THR A 418 -23.79 15.44 7.15
N LEU A 419 -23.23 14.90 8.24
CA LEU A 419 -23.93 14.77 9.52
C LEU A 419 -24.23 16.13 10.16
N LEU A 420 -23.31 17.08 10.04
CA LEU A 420 -23.44 18.44 10.57
C LEU A 420 -24.61 19.18 9.89
N ASN A 421 -24.67 19.10 8.56
CA ASN A 421 -25.74 19.66 7.74
C ASN A 421 -27.09 18.97 7.99
N GLN A 422 -27.09 17.69 8.36
CA GLN A 422 -28.30 16.97 8.78
C GLN A 422 -28.73 17.26 10.23
N GLY A 423 -27.99 18.10 10.97
CA GLY A 423 -28.28 18.39 12.38
C GLY A 423 -28.04 17.19 13.31
N ARG A 424 -27.31 16.17 12.86
CA ARG A 424 -27.04 14.96 13.64
C ARG A 424 -25.87 15.13 14.62
N ILE A 425 -25.03 16.14 14.39
CA ILE A 425 -23.93 16.54 15.27
C ILE A 425 -23.94 18.07 15.42
N ASP A 426 -23.27 18.55 16.46
CA ASP A 426 -23.18 19.98 16.79
C ASP A 426 -21.97 20.64 16.11
N ALA A 427 -20.84 19.94 16.03
CA ALA A 427 -19.61 20.45 15.42
C ALA A 427 -18.72 19.34 14.87
N THR A 428 -17.69 19.71 14.10
CA THR A 428 -16.56 18.82 13.85
C THR A 428 -15.24 19.57 14.04
N VAL A 429 -14.26 18.91 14.65
CA VAL A 429 -12.89 19.43 14.80
C VAL A 429 -12.04 18.83 13.70
N ASN A 430 -11.34 19.68 12.94
CA ASN A 430 -10.44 19.22 11.90
C ASN A 430 -9.27 20.20 11.66
N ASP A 431 -8.35 19.85 10.77
CA ASP A 431 -7.28 20.74 10.33
C ASP A 431 -7.85 21.89 9.48
N SER A 432 -7.45 23.13 9.79
CA SER A 432 -7.79 24.34 9.06
C SER A 432 -7.61 24.23 7.55
N ILE A 433 -6.53 23.59 7.09
CA ILE A 433 -6.20 23.42 5.69
C ILE A 433 -7.29 22.59 5.00
N ALA A 434 -7.75 21.53 5.66
CA ALA A 434 -8.80 20.67 5.14
C ALA A 434 -10.15 21.40 5.04
N VAL A 435 -10.46 22.21 6.05
CA VAL A 435 -11.71 22.97 6.09
C VAL A 435 -11.71 24.10 5.04
N TYR A 436 -10.64 24.88 4.95
CA TYR A 436 -10.54 25.96 3.96
C TYR A 436 -10.62 25.42 2.54
N ALA A 437 -9.94 24.31 2.26
CA ALA A 437 -10.01 23.70 0.95
C ALA A 437 -11.40 23.17 0.62
N TYR A 438 -12.06 22.48 1.55
CA TYR A 438 -13.44 22.03 1.37
C TYR A 438 -14.38 23.19 1.03
N LEU A 439 -14.31 24.29 1.79
CA LEU A 439 -15.13 25.48 1.56
C LEU A 439 -14.84 26.12 0.20
N ALA A 440 -13.57 26.18 -0.20
CA ALA A 440 -13.15 26.74 -1.48
C ALA A 440 -13.59 25.88 -2.68
N GLU A 441 -13.53 24.56 -2.56
CA GLU A 441 -13.90 23.61 -3.62
C GLU A 441 -15.42 23.52 -3.80
N THR A 442 -16.15 23.36 -2.69
CA THR A 442 -17.60 23.13 -2.73
C THR A 442 -18.41 24.41 -2.80
N GLY A 443 -17.85 25.53 -2.34
CA GLY A 443 -18.61 26.76 -2.11
C GLY A 443 -19.69 26.60 -1.03
N ASP A 444 -19.59 25.58 -0.16
CA ASP A 444 -20.60 25.31 0.86
C ASP A 444 -20.70 26.50 1.83
N LYS A 445 -21.93 27.02 1.97
CA LYS A 445 -22.26 28.14 2.86
C LYS A 445 -23.06 27.69 4.08
N SER A 446 -23.41 26.40 4.20
CA SER A 446 -24.17 25.89 5.33
C SER A 446 -23.32 25.59 6.56
N VAL A 447 -21.99 25.66 6.45
CA VAL A 447 -21.05 25.47 7.56
C VAL A 447 -20.06 26.65 7.65
N LYS A 448 -19.49 26.86 8.84
CA LYS A 448 -18.46 27.88 9.09
C LYS A 448 -17.40 27.39 10.05
N ILE A 449 -16.20 27.97 9.99
CA ILE A 449 -15.21 27.86 11.07
C ILE A 449 -15.70 28.76 12.21
N ALA A 450 -16.05 28.16 13.35
CA ALA A 450 -16.59 28.84 14.50
C ALA A 450 -15.51 29.27 15.50
N ALA A 451 -14.42 28.49 15.60
CA ALA A 451 -13.30 28.77 16.49
C ALA A 451 -12.02 28.04 16.05
N GLN A 452 -10.88 28.53 16.53
CA GLN A 452 -9.62 27.78 16.52
C GLN A 452 -9.49 26.98 17.82
N THR A 453 -8.83 25.82 17.76
CA THR A 453 -8.48 25.03 18.95
C THR A 453 -7.26 25.61 19.68
N GLY A 454 -6.46 26.44 19.01
CA GLY A 454 -5.18 26.94 19.51
C GLY A 454 -4.03 25.94 19.34
N GLU A 455 -4.28 24.77 18.75
CA GLU A 455 -3.25 23.76 18.49
C GLU A 455 -2.69 23.91 17.08
N LYS A 456 -1.37 24.04 16.97
CA LYS A 456 -0.66 23.97 15.69
C LYS A 456 -0.71 22.54 15.16
N SER A 457 -0.95 22.39 13.87
CA SER A 457 -1.10 21.10 13.19
C SER A 457 -0.03 20.96 12.11
N GLU A 458 0.99 20.16 12.38
CA GLU A 458 2.13 19.95 11.46
C GLU A 458 1.95 18.62 10.72
N GLN A 459 1.95 18.64 9.40
CA GLN A 459 1.64 17.49 8.55
C GLN A 459 2.91 16.92 7.93
N GLY A 460 3.21 15.65 8.23
CA GLY A 460 4.40 14.95 7.77
C GLY A 460 4.08 13.66 7.01
N LEU A 461 5.12 13.06 6.41
CA LEU A 461 5.09 11.70 5.89
C LEU A 461 5.36 10.74 7.05
N ALA A 462 4.64 9.63 7.11
CA ALA A 462 4.87 8.60 8.12
C ALA A 462 5.51 7.35 7.51
N ALA A 463 6.65 6.94 8.04
CA ALA A 463 7.30 5.68 7.71
C ALA A 463 7.36 4.76 8.94
N ARG A 464 7.58 3.47 8.71
CA ARG A 464 7.85 2.50 9.80
C ARG A 464 9.07 2.95 10.61
N LYS A 465 9.05 2.69 11.92
CA LYS A 465 10.17 2.97 12.82
C LYS A 465 11.45 2.27 12.36
N GLY A 466 12.56 3.00 12.31
CA GLY A 466 13.87 2.45 11.91
C GLY A 466 13.97 2.11 10.43
N SER A 467 13.07 2.62 9.58
CA SER A 467 13.05 2.33 8.14
C SER A 467 14.21 2.96 7.37
N GLY A 468 14.87 3.98 7.93
CA GLY A 468 15.98 4.69 7.29
C GLY A 468 15.56 5.62 6.14
N LEU A 469 14.26 5.80 5.88
CA LEU A 469 13.76 6.61 4.75
C LEU A 469 13.82 8.12 5.02
N LEU A 470 13.75 8.52 6.30
CA LEU A 470 13.52 9.91 6.69
C LEU A 470 14.63 10.89 6.29
N PRO A 471 15.94 10.56 6.41
CA PRO A 471 16.99 11.47 5.96
C PRO A 471 16.83 11.88 4.49
N GLU A 472 16.48 10.92 3.63
CA GLU A 472 16.29 11.14 2.20
C GLU A 472 15.00 11.91 1.90
N LEU A 473 13.89 11.53 2.54
CA LEU A 473 12.62 12.26 2.39
C LEU A 473 12.74 13.70 2.86
N ASN A 474 13.42 13.95 3.97
CA ASN A 474 13.65 15.29 4.50
C ASN A 474 14.56 16.11 3.59
N GLY A 475 15.63 15.52 3.04
CA GLY A 475 16.49 16.18 2.06
C GLY A 475 15.72 16.62 0.81
N ALA A 476 14.87 15.74 0.26
CA ALA A 476 13.99 16.08 -0.86
C ALA A 476 13.01 17.21 -0.51
N LEU A 477 12.38 17.15 0.68
CA LEU A 477 11.48 18.19 1.15
C LEU A 477 12.19 19.54 1.31
N ASP A 478 13.42 19.57 1.82
CA ASP A 478 14.19 20.79 2.00
C ASP A 478 14.53 21.44 0.66
N GLU A 479 14.94 20.65 -0.34
CA GLU A 479 15.21 21.16 -1.67
C GLU A 479 13.93 21.65 -2.39
N LEU A 480 12.82 20.91 -2.29
CA LEU A 480 11.52 21.31 -2.86
C LEU A 480 10.93 22.55 -2.16
N ARG A 481 11.27 22.77 -0.89
CA ARG A 481 10.95 24.00 -0.18
C ARG A 481 11.81 25.15 -0.68
N ALA A 482 13.11 24.93 -0.85
CA ALA A 482 14.06 25.94 -1.30
C ALA A 482 13.81 26.41 -2.75
N ASP A 483 13.41 25.51 -3.66
CA ASP A 483 13.09 25.85 -5.05
C ASP A 483 11.65 26.37 -5.27
N GLY A 484 10.85 26.45 -4.19
CA GLY A 484 9.48 26.96 -4.18
C GLY A 484 8.44 26.01 -4.77
N THR A 485 8.79 24.75 -5.08
CA THR A 485 7.85 23.76 -5.60
C THR A 485 6.73 23.47 -4.59
N LEU A 486 7.06 23.29 -3.31
CA LEU A 486 6.03 23.06 -2.28
C LEU A 486 5.04 24.23 -2.20
N ALA A 487 5.53 25.47 -2.27
CA ALA A 487 4.67 26.66 -2.20
C ALA A 487 3.71 26.74 -3.39
N LYS A 488 4.18 26.39 -4.60
CA LYS A 488 3.34 26.31 -5.79
C LYS A 488 2.25 25.23 -5.67
N ILE A 489 2.59 24.05 -5.15
CA ILE A 489 1.64 22.97 -4.91
C ILE A 489 0.60 23.44 -3.87
N SER A 490 1.05 24.10 -2.79
CA SER A 490 0.19 24.63 -1.74
C SER A 490 -0.81 25.66 -2.27
N GLN A 491 -0.34 26.65 -3.02
CA GLN A 491 -1.22 27.66 -3.63
C GLN A 491 -2.22 27.06 -4.63
N ARG A 492 -1.82 26.02 -5.38
CA ARG A 492 -2.71 25.35 -6.35
C ARG A 492 -3.93 24.75 -5.67
N TYR A 493 -3.73 23.97 -4.62
CA TYR A 493 -4.80 23.19 -3.97
C TYR A 493 -5.47 23.95 -2.82
N LEU A 494 -4.69 24.67 -2.01
CA LEU A 494 -5.15 25.24 -0.74
C LEU A 494 -5.46 26.73 -0.84
N LYS A 495 -5.12 27.38 -1.98
CA LYS A 495 -5.25 28.83 -2.21
C LYS A 495 -4.52 29.69 -1.16
N ALA A 496 -3.62 29.06 -0.39
CA ALA A 496 -2.78 29.65 0.63
C ALA A 496 -1.43 28.92 0.63
N ASP A 497 -0.41 29.54 1.21
CA ASP A 497 0.88 28.89 1.44
C ASP A 497 0.89 28.26 2.84
N ALA A 498 0.67 26.95 2.88
CA ALA A 498 0.71 26.14 4.08
C ALA A 498 2.09 25.52 4.34
N THR A 499 3.14 25.85 3.56
CA THR A 499 4.44 25.15 3.63
C THR A 499 5.29 25.49 4.85
N GLY A 500 4.89 26.51 5.62
CA GLY A 500 5.57 26.94 6.84
C GLY A 500 6.99 27.43 6.58
N SER A 501 7.17 28.67 6.14
CA SER A 501 8.49 29.31 6.05
C SER A 501 9.01 29.67 7.46
N GLY A 502 9.55 28.68 8.18
CA GLY A 502 10.19 28.87 9.47
C GLY A 502 10.60 27.55 10.13
N ALA A 503 11.87 27.46 10.54
CA ALA A 503 12.46 26.32 11.25
C ALA A 503 11.64 25.86 12.48
N ALA A 504 11.80 24.58 12.81
CA ALA A 504 11.15 23.84 13.89
C ALA A 504 10.84 24.66 15.16
N PRO A 505 9.68 24.46 15.81
CA PRO A 505 9.52 24.89 17.20
C PRO A 505 10.33 23.96 18.13
N ALA A 506 11.11 24.57 19.02
CA ALA A 506 11.65 23.94 20.21
C ALA A 506 10.52 23.44 21.15
N PRO A 507 10.76 22.44 22.02
CA PRO A 507 9.72 21.83 22.84
C PRO A 507 9.26 22.79 23.94
N GLY A 508 7.96 23.03 24.03
CA GLY A 508 7.42 24.05 24.94
C GLY A 508 5.92 24.04 25.10
N GLY A 509 5.36 22.89 25.45
CA GLY A 509 4.02 22.78 26.02
C GLY A 509 4.07 21.66 27.05
N GLN A 510 3.62 21.91 28.29
CA GLN A 510 3.61 20.91 29.36
C GLN A 510 2.83 19.67 28.90
N GLN A 511 3.57 18.64 28.50
CA GLN A 511 3.05 17.31 28.24
C GLN A 511 2.69 16.69 29.58
N ALA A 512 1.41 16.33 29.74
CA ALA A 512 1.06 15.25 30.63
C ALA A 512 1.89 14.03 30.19
N ALA A 513 2.55 13.36 31.14
CA ALA A 513 3.44 12.25 30.87
C ALA A 513 2.78 11.23 29.92
N PRO A 514 3.50 10.69 28.91
CA PRO A 514 2.93 9.73 27.99
C PRO A 514 2.43 8.52 28.80
N PRO A 515 1.20 8.03 28.57
CA PRO A 515 0.80 6.76 29.15
C PRO A 515 1.75 5.70 28.58
N GLN A 516 2.46 5.00 29.48
CA GLN A 516 3.26 3.83 29.15
C GLN A 516 2.48 2.94 28.17
N ALA A 517 3.15 2.38 27.16
CA ALA A 517 2.55 1.42 26.23
C ALA A 517 1.89 0.30 27.04
N ARG A 518 0.57 0.41 27.25
CA ARG A 518 -0.17 -0.56 28.06
C ARG A 518 -0.15 -1.88 27.30
N SER A 519 0.17 -2.97 27.98
CA SER A 519 -0.02 -4.31 27.44
C SER A 519 -1.46 -4.43 26.92
N GLY A 520 -1.65 -5.01 25.73
CA GLY A 520 -2.99 -5.20 25.14
C GLY A 520 -3.94 -5.97 26.09
N PHE A 521 -3.39 -6.82 26.94
CA PHE A 521 -4.12 -7.47 28.03
C PHE A 521 -4.68 -6.47 29.06
N GLN A 522 -3.87 -5.49 29.47
CA GLN A 522 -4.30 -4.45 30.41
C GLN A 522 -5.34 -3.53 29.76
N LEU A 523 -5.18 -3.19 28.48
CA LEU A 523 -6.16 -2.41 27.74
C LEU A 523 -7.53 -3.10 27.72
N VAL A 524 -7.55 -4.43 27.50
CA VAL A 524 -8.78 -5.22 27.55
C VAL A 524 -9.37 -5.24 28.96
N LEU A 525 -8.56 -5.52 29.99
CA LEU A 525 -9.02 -5.55 31.38
C LEU A 525 -9.66 -4.23 31.81
N ASP A 526 -9.02 -3.10 31.48
CA ASP A 526 -9.51 -1.76 31.81
C ASP A 526 -10.86 -1.45 31.13
N ASN A 527 -11.19 -2.14 30.03
CA ASN A 527 -12.34 -1.85 29.17
C ASN A 527 -13.39 -2.96 29.09
N LEU A 528 -13.29 -4.02 29.90
CA LEU A 528 -14.32 -5.08 29.96
C LEU A 528 -15.72 -4.51 30.26
N TRP A 529 -15.82 -3.61 31.24
CA TRP A 529 -17.12 -3.05 31.61
C TRP A 529 -17.73 -2.13 30.54
N PRO A 530 -17.00 -1.15 29.96
CA PRO A 530 -17.49 -0.38 28.82
C PRO A 530 -18.01 -1.24 27.66
N MET A 531 -17.30 -2.31 27.30
CA MET A 531 -17.72 -3.23 26.24
C MET A 531 -18.96 -4.04 26.64
N ALA A 532 -18.99 -4.59 27.86
CA ALA A 532 -20.15 -5.29 28.38
C ALA A 532 -21.39 -4.37 28.44
N LYS A 533 -21.22 -3.11 28.85
CA LYS A 533 -22.28 -2.10 28.87
C LYS A 533 -22.84 -1.88 27.46
N ALA A 534 -21.98 -1.67 26.45
CA ALA A 534 -22.43 -1.53 25.06
C ALA A 534 -23.17 -2.77 24.54
N ALA A 535 -22.71 -3.97 24.91
CA ALA A 535 -23.43 -5.21 24.59
C ALA A 535 -24.83 -5.26 25.23
N LEU A 536 -24.93 -4.91 26.52
CA LEU A 536 -26.17 -4.94 27.29
C LEU A 536 -27.16 -3.85 26.90
N THR A 537 -26.70 -2.64 26.58
CA THR A 537 -27.57 -1.48 26.32
C THR A 537 -27.87 -1.25 24.85
N ALA A 538 -27.04 -1.76 23.94
CA ALA A 538 -27.24 -1.58 22.50
C ALA A 538 -27.38 -2.92 21.76
N THR A 539 -26.39 -3.82 21.84
CA THR A 539 -26.36 -5.06 21.02
C THR A 539 -27.56 -5.98 21.28
N ILE A 540 -27.82 -6.29 22.56
CA ILE A 540 -28.91 -7.19 22.96
C ILE A 540 -30.28 -6.55 22.69
N PRO A 541 -30.57 -5.30 23.12
CA PRO A 541 -31.83 -4.65 22.80
C PRO A 541 -32.09 -4.53 21.31
N LEU A 542 -31.07 -4.14 20.51
CA LEU A 542 -31.19 -4.03 19.06
C LEU A 542 -31.58 -5.38 18.44
N THR A 543 -30.93 -6.47 18.87
CA THR A 543 -31.26 -7.82 18.42
C THR A 543 -32.70 -8.20 18.79
N LEU A 544 -33.08 -8.06 20.07
CA LEU A 544 -34.38 -8.53 20.56
C LEU A 544 -35.54 -7.74 19.96
N ILE A 545 -35.43 -6.41 19.88
CA ILE A 545 -36.46 -5.55 19.30
C ILE A 545 -36.60 -5.86 17.81
N SER A 546 -35.48 -5.90 17.07
CA SER A 546 -35.52 -6.13 15.62
C SER A 546 -36.04 -7.52 15.28
N PHE A 547 -35.69 -8.54 16.07
CA PHE A 547 -36.20 -9.89 15.88
C PHE A 547 -37.68 -9.98 16.20
N ALA A 548 -38.15 -9.37 17.30
CA ALA A 548 -39.57 -9.38 17.67
C ALA A 548 -40.45 -8.69 16.62
N VAL A 549 -40.07 -7.49 16.18
CA VAL A 549 -40.79 -6.76 15.11
C VAL A 549 -40.66 -7.51 13.78
N GLY A 550 -39.48 -8.02 13.46
CA GLY A 550 -39.22 -8.83 12.28
C GLY A 550 -40.08 -10.10 12.24
N LEU A 551 -40.31 -10.80 13.36
CA LEU A 551 -41.20 -11.96 13.42
C LEU A 551 -42.67 -11.61 13.14
N VAL A 552 -43.13 -10.45 13.60
CA VAL A 552 -44.48 -9.96 13.29
C VAL A 552 -44.62 -9.70 11.79
N ILE A 553 -43.63 -9.02 11.19
CA ILE A 553 -43.57 -8.79 9.74
C ILE A 553 -43.50 -10.13 9.00
N ALA A 554 -42.66 -11.05 9.45
CA ALA A 554 -42.46 -12.36 8.85
C ALA A 554 -43.75 -13.18 8.80
N LEU A 555 -44.49 -13.22 9.91
CA LEU A 555 -45.77 -13.92 9.96
C LEU A 555 -46.79 -13.30 8.99
N ALA A 556 -46.92 -11.96 8.99
CA ALA A 556 -47.83 -11.27 8.08
C ALA A 556 -47.48 -11.53 6.60
N VAL A 557 -46.20 -11.43 6.26
CA VAL A 557 -45.69 -11.66 4.89
C VAL A 557 -45.84 -13.13 4.51
N ALA A 558 -45.56 -14.10 5.40
CA ALA A 558 -45.75 -15.52 5.14
C ALA A 558 -47.22 -15.86 4.84
N LEU A 559 -48.15 -15.30 5.62
CA LEU A 559 -49.59 -15.48 5.39
C LEU A 559 -50.04 -14.82 4.08
N ALA A 560 -49.54 -13.63 3.76
CA ALA A 560 -49.81 -12.99 2.47
C ALA A 560 -49.28 -13.81 1.29
N ARG A 561 -48.10 -14.43 1.41
CA ARG A 561 -47.55 -15.36 0.39
C ARG A 561 -48.41 -16.60 0.18
N LEU A 562 -49.04 -17.11 1.24
CA LEU A 562 -49.91 -18.29 1.20
C LEU A 562 -51.36 -17.96 0.80
N SER A 563 -51.71 -16.67 0.71
CA SER A 563 -53.04 -16.24 0.31
C SER A 563 -53.38 -16.65 -1.13
N SER A 564 -54.65 -16.98 -1.37
CA SER A 564 -55.20 -17.14 -2.72
C SER A 564 -55.28 -15.81 -3.48
N ASN A 565 -55.20 -14.66 -2.79
CA ASN A 565 -55.16 -13.36 -3.43
C ASN A 565 -53.81 -13.12 -4.11
N VAL A 566 -53.83 -13.15 -5.44
CA VAL A 566 -52.64 -13.00 -6.29
C VAL A 566 -51.91 -11.68 -6.04
N VAL A 567 -52.64 -10.59 -5.78
CA VAL A 567 -52.04 -9.27 -5.51
C VAL A 567 -51.25 -9.30 -4.20
N LEU A 568 -51.86 -9.77 -3.12
CA LEU A 568 -51.18 -9.89 -1.82
C LEU A 568 -49.97 -10.83 -1.89
N SER A 569 -50.12 -11.97 -2.56
CA SER A 569 -49.03 -12.94 -2.72
C SER A 569 -47.86 -12.38 -3.54
N ASN A 570 -48.16 -11.59 -4.58
CA ASN A 570 -47.15 -10.95 -5.43
C ASN A 570 -46.43 -9.79 -4.71
N ILE A 571 -47.15 -8.95 -3.95
CA ILE A 571 -46.54 -7.89 -3.13
C ILE A 571 -45.59 -8.50 -2.11
N ALA A 572 -46.03 -9.53 -1.40
CA ALA A 572 -45.18 -10.22 -0.44
C ALA A 572 -43.97 -10.89 -1.12
N ARG A 573 -44.14 -11.45 -2.34
CA ARG A 573 -43.03 -12.03 -3.11
C ARG A 573 -42.01 -10.96 -3.49
N PHE A 574 -42.47 -9.80 -3.93
CA PHE A 574 -41.62 -8.67 -4.29
C PHE A 574 -40.82 -8.16 -3.10
N TYR A 575 -41.47 -7.95 -1.94
CA TYR A 575 -40.80 -7.59 -0.69
C TYR A 575 -39.70 -8.59 -0.32
N ILE A 576 -40.00 -9.89 -0.30
CA ILE A 576 -39.01 -10.94 0.00
C ILE A 576 -37.85 -10.91 -1.00
N SER A 577 -38.14 -10.69 -2.29
CA SER A 577 -37.14 -10.61 -3.35
C SER A 577 -36.17 -9.45 -3.13
N ILE A 578 -36.67 -8.26 -2.75
CA ILE A 578 -35.81 -7.11 -2.43
C ILE A 578 -34.94 -7.40 -1.21
N ILE A 579 -35.57 -7.86 -0.13
CA ILE A 579 -34.87 -8.07 1.15
C ILE A 579 -33.77 -9.12 1.01
N ARG A 580 -34.03 -10.22 0.32
CA ARG A 580 -33.04 -11.29 0.11
C ARG A 580 -32.06 -11.00 -1.03
N GLY A 581 -32.42 -10.09 -1.94
CA GLY A 581 -31.60 -9.70 -3.09
C GLY A 581 -30.66 -8.52 -2.81
N THR A 582 -30.75 -7.89 -1.63
CA THR A 582 -29.93 -6.73 -1.27
C THR A 582 -29.16 -6.98 0.04
N PRO A 583 -27.86 -6.61 0.11
CA PRO A 583 -27.09 -6.76 1.35
C PRO A 583 -27.67 -5.96 2.52
N LEU A 584 -27.63 -6.51 3.73
CA LEU A 584 -28.14 -5.86 4.94
C LEU A 584 -27.42 -4.53 5.25
N LEU A 585 -26.11 -4.45 5.02
CA LEU A 585 -25.36 -3.21 5.16
C LEU A 585 -25.90 -2.10 4.24
N VAL A 586 -26.25 -2.43 3.00
CA VAL A 586 -26.84 -1.47 2.05
C VAL A 586 -28.22 -1.02 2.53
N GLN A 587 -29.03 -1.93 3.06
CA GLN A 587 -30.33 -1.58 3.65
C GLN A 587 -30.18 -0.59 4.82
N LEU A 588 -29.21 -0.82 5.71
CA LEU A 588 -28.89 0.10 6.82
C LEU A 588 -28.50 1.50 6.30
N VAL A 589 -27.59 1.56 5.32
CA VAL A 589 -27.11 2.81 4.70
C VAL A 589 -28.26 3.58 4.05
N ILE A 590 -29.14 2.91 3.30
CA ILE A 590 -30.29 3.55 2.64
C ILE A 590 -31.26 4.13 3.67
N VAL A 591 -31.58 3.39 4.74
CA VAL A 591 -32.50 3.87 5.77
C VAL A 591 -31.89 5.06 6.52
N PHE A 592 -30.59 5.03 6.82
CA PHE A 592 -29.96 6.07 7.63
C PHE A 592 -29.56 7.33 6.85
N TYR A 593 -28.91 7.18 5.69
CA TYR A 593 -28.43 8.29 4.85
C TYR A 593 -29.38 8.67 3.71
N GLY A 594 -30.25 7.76 3.27
CA GLY A 594 -31.19 8.01 2.17
C GLY A 594 -32.45 8.76 2.60
N LEU A 595 -33.10 8.34 3.70
CA LEU A 595 -34.33 8.97 4.19
C LEU A 595 -34.24 10.49 4.48
N PRO A 596 -33.10 11.02 5.00
CA PRO A 596 -32.94 12.47 5.16
C PRO A 596 -33.11 13.26 3.86
N LYS A 597 -32.78 12.68 2.69
CA LYS A 597 -32.99 13.34 1.38
C LYS A 597 -34.47 13.57 1.06
N PHE A 598 -35.36 12.85 1.74
CA PHE A 598 -36.82 13.00 1.65
C PHE A 598 -37.41 13.71 2.88
N GLY A 599 -36.57 14.37 3.70
CA GLY A 599 -37.00 15.11 4.88
C GLY A 599 -37.27 14.25 6.13
N VAL A 600 -36.90 12.96 6.12
CA VAL A 600 -37.12 12.04 7.25
C VAL A 600 -35.79 11.71 7.93
N THR A 601 -35.52 12.33 9.08
CA THR A 601 -34.31 12.10 9.88
C THR A 601 -34.61 11.18 11.07
N LEU A 602 -34.09 9.96 11.03
CA LEU A 602 -34.25 8.97 12.11
C LEU A 602 -32.98 8.87 12.97
N PRO A 603 -33.10 8.70 14.30
CA PRO A 603 -31.97 8.32 15.15
C PRO A 603 -31.33 7.02 14.68
N ALA A 604 -30.00 6.90 14.84
CA ALA A 604 -29.22 5.74 14.36
C ALA A 604 -29.80 4.40 14.85
N PHE A 605 -30.09 4.29 16.14
CA PHE A 605 -30.67 3.07 16.73
C PHE A 605 -32.04 2.72 16.11
N THR A 606 -32.90 3.70 15.87
CA THR A 606 -34.22 3.50 15.24
C THR A 606 -34.08 3.08 13.78
N ALA A 607 -33.17 3.70 13.03
CA ALA A 607 -32.88 3.32 11.65
C ALA A 607 -32.37 1.87 11.56
N ALA A 608 -31.48 1.48 12.48
CA ALA A 608 -31.02 0.10 12.61
C ALA A 608 -32.18 -0.87 12.89
N VAL A 609 -33.02 -0.57 13.90
CA VAL A 609 -34.19 -1.41 14.22
C VAL A 609 -35.08 -1.62 13.01
N ILE A 610 -35.37 -0.57 12.24
CA ILE A 610 -36.21 -0.66 11.04
C ILE A 610 -35.55 -1.56 9.99
N ALA A 611 -34.29 -1.30 9.64
CA ALA A 611 -33.57 -2.07 8.63
C ALA A 611 -33.45 -3.56 9.01
N PHE A 612 -33.02 -3.86 10.24
CA PHE A 612 -32.92 -5.24 10.74
C PHE A 612 -34.30 -5.92 10.81
N SER A 613 -35.34 -5.23 11.26
CA SER A 613 -36.70 -5.81 11.33
C SER A 613 -37.23 -6.17 9.95
N LEU A 614 -37.04 -5.30 8.96
CA LEU A 614 -37.42 -5.56 7.56
C LEU A 614 -36.59 -6.71 6.98
N ASN A 615 -35.31 -6.81 7.34
CA ASN A 615 -34.47 -7.91 6.87
C ASN A 615 -34.91 -9.26 7.45
N VAL A 616 -35.02 -9.33 8.78
CA VAL A 616 -35.54 -10.50 9.50
C VAL A 616 -36.92 -10.88 8.97
N GLY A 617 -37.80 -9.90 8.75
CA GLY A 617 -39.13 -10.11 8.17
C GLY A 617 -39.12 -10.89 6.86
N GLY A 618 -38.20 -10.57 5.94
CA GLY A 618 -38.09 -11.26 4.65
C GLY A 618 -37.54 -12.69 4.76
N TYR A 619 -36.47 -12.89 5.52
CA TYR A 619 -35.87 -14.22 5.71
C TYR A 619 -36.76 -15.15 6.54
N ALA A 620 -37.28 -14.66 7.67
CA ALA A 620 -38.16 -15.43 8.54
C ALA A 620 -39.53 -15.72 7.90
N ALA A 621 -40.03 -14.87 6.99
CA ALA A 621 -41.26 -15.15 6.27
C ALA A 621 -41.17 -16.44 5.46
N GLU A 622 -40.05 -16.69 4.77
CA GLU A 622 -39.83 -17.90 3.99
C GLU A 622 -39.69 -19.14 4.88
N ILE A 623 -39.07 -18.99 6.06
CA ILE A 623 -38.97 -20.05 7.07
C ILE A 623 -40.38 -20.42 7.57
N ILE A 624 -41.17 -19.45 8.01
CA ILE A 624 -42.53 -19.67 8.52
C ILE A 624 -43.42 -20.26 7.41
N ARG A 625 -43.35 -19.73 6.19
CA ARG A 625 -44.10 -20.25 5.03
C ARG A 625 -43.76 -21.72 4.76
N SER A 626 -42.48 -22.05 4.75
CA SER A 626 -42.01 -23.42 4.50
C SER A 626 -42.44 -24.38 5.62
N ALA A 627 -42.39 -23.92 6.87
CA ALA A 627 -42.86 -24.69 8.03
C ALA A 627 -44.38 -24.91 8.04
N ILE A 628 -45.18 -23.96 7.52
CA ILE A 628 -46.62 -24.15 7.33
C ILE A 628 -46.88 -25.18 6.22
N GLN A 629 -46.14 -25.10 5.11
CA GLN A 629 -46.28 -26.01 3.98
C GLN A 629 -45.77 -27.43 4.24
N SER A 630 -44.86 -27.61 5.20
CA SER A 630 -44.38 -28.94 5.59
C SER A 630 -45.42 -29.76 6.36
N ILE A 631 -46.51 -29.14 6.83
CA ILE A 631 -47.59 -29.87 7.50
C ILE A 631 -48.40 -30.66 6.46
N PRO A 632 -48.59 -31.99 6.62
CA PRO A 632 -49.25 -32.83 5.63
C PRO A 632 -50.64 -32.31 5.22
N LYS A 633 -50.95 -32.36 3.92
CA LYS A 633 -52.25 -31.91 3.38
C LYS A 633 -53.45 -32.59 4.05
N GLY A 634 -53.32 -33.86 4.42
CA GLY A 634 -54.38 -34.59 5.14
C GLY A 634 -54.80 -33.95 6.47
N GLN A 635 -53.92 -33.19 7.14
CA GLN A 635 -54.29 -32.43 8.36
C GLN A 635 -55.20 -31.24 8.04
N TRP A 636 -55.00 -30.61 6.88
CA TRP A 636 -55.86 -29.54 6.39
C TRP A 636 -57.22 -30.09 5.98
N GLU A 637 -57.24 -31.18 5.21
CA GLU A 637 -58.46 -31.86 4.74
C GLU A 637 -59.28 -32.41 5.91
N ALA A 638 -58.64 -32.98 6.93
CA ALA A 638 -59.31 -33.46 8.13
C ALA A 638 -59.95 -32.31 8.94
N ALA A 639 -59.26 -31.18 9.06
CA ALA A 639 -59.79 -29.98 9.72
C ALA A 639 -61.03 -29.42 9.01
N GLU A 640 -61.00 -29.40 7.67
CA GLU A 640 -62.13 -28.99 6.85
C GLU A 640 -63.31 -29.96 6.95
N THR A 641 -63.04 -31.27 7.00
CA THR A 641 -64.08 -32.31 7.14
C THR A 641 -64.86 -32.19 8.46
N ILE A 642 -64.22 -31.72 9.54
CA ILE A 642 -64.89 -31.44 10.82
C ILE A 642 -65.48 -30.02 10.92
N GLY A 643 -65.55 -29.29 9.80
CA GLY A 643 -66.21 -27.99 9.68
C GLY A 643 -65.39 -26.78 10.14
N LEU A 644 -64.06 -26.91 10.32
CA LEU A 644 -63.22 -25.75 10.61
C LEU A 644 -63.01 -24.90 9.35
N THR A 645 -63.21 -23.59 9.49
CA THR A 645 -62.82 -22.63 8.45
C THR A 645 -61.29 -22.59 8.29
N TYR A 646 -60.78 -22.09 7.16
CA TYR A 646 -59.34 -21.94 6.91
C TYR A 646 -58.61 -21.26 8.09
N THR A 647 -59.17 -20.18 8.63
CA THR A 647 -58.61 -19.47 9.80
C THR A 647 -58.65 -20.34 11.07
N GLY A 648 -59.72 -21.11 11.25
CA GLY A 648 -59.86 -22.07 12.34
C GLY A 648 -58.82 -23.19 12.28
N ALA A 649 -58.67 -23.82 11.11
CA ALA A 649 -57.66 -24.85 10.85
C ALA A 649 -56.25 -24.30 11.02
N LEU A 650 -55.95 -23.14 10.41
CA LEU A 650 -54.65 -22.48 10.49
C LEU A 650 -54.26 -22.16 11.94
N ARG A 651 -55.14 -21.50 12.71
CA ARG A 651 -54.83 -21.05 14.07
C ARG A 651 -54.76 -22.19 15.09
N ARG A 652 -55.65 -23.19 14.99
CA ARG A 652 -55.80 -24.22 16.03
C ARG A 652 -55.00 -25.50 15.74
N ILE A 653 -54.74 -25.82 14.48
CA ILE A 653 -54.12 -27.09 14.09
C ILE A 653 -52.76 -26.86 13.44
N ILE A 654 -52.69 -26.01 12.43
CA ILE A 654 -51.49 -25.91 11.59
C ILE A 654 -50.39 -25.06 12.22
N LEU A 655 -50.67 -23.82 12.63
CA LEU A 655 -49.67 -22.92 13.21
C LEU A 655 -48.96 -23.50 14.45
N PRO A 656 -49.64 -24.19 15.40
CA PRO A 656 -48.96 -24.84 16.51
C PRO A 656 -47.95 -25.91 16.07
N GLN A 657 -48.24 -26.66 15.00
CA GLN A 657 -47.33 -27.66 14.45
C GLN A 657 -46.19 -27.01 13.66
N ALA A 658 -46.53 -26.07 12.77
CA ALA A 658 -45.57 -25.31 11.98
C ALA A 658 -44.58 -24.54 12.86
N THR A 659 -45.01 -24.03 14.02
CA THR A 659 -44.13 -23.36 14.98
C THR A 659 -43.01 -24.28 15.45
N ARG A 660 -43.30 -25.58 15.69
CA ARG A 660 -42.27 -26.55 16.10
C ARG A 660 -41.22 -26.75 15.01
N VAL A 661 -41.64 -26.77 13.75
CA VAL A 661 -40.75 -26.88 12.58
C VAL A 661 -39.96 -25.59 12.34
N ALA A 662 -40.57 -24.42 12.60
CA ALA A 662 -39.96 -23.12 12.36
C ALA A 662 -38.96 -22.70 13.45
N VAL A 663 -39.12 -23.14 14.70
CA VAL A 663 -38.30 -22.68 15.82
C VAL A 663 -36.79 -22.92 15.63
N PRO A 664 -36.30 -24.10 15.18
CA PRO A 664 -34.87 -24.29 14.95
C PRO A 664 -34.25 -23.28 13.94
N PRO A 665 -34.78 -23.14 12.70
CA PRO A 665 -34.24 -22.16 11.75
C PRO A 665 -34.45 -20.70 12.18
N LEU A 666 -35.55 -20.37 12.89
CA LEU A 666 -35.74 -19.03 13.44
C LEU A 666 -34.73 -18.70 14.54
N SER A 667 -34.35 -19.69 15.37
CA SER A 667 -33.33 -19.51 16.40
C SER A 667 -31.94 -19.28 15.80
N ASN A 668 -31.61 -19.99 14.71
CA ASN A 668 -30.40 -19.73 13.93
C ASN A 668 -30.39 -18.31 13.34
N THR A 669 -31.56 -17.80 12.94
CA THR A 669 -31.71 -16.42 12.45
C THR A 669 -31.47 -15.41 13.58
N LEU A 670 -31.99 -15.65 14.79
CA LEU A 670 -31.74 -14.80 15.96
C LEU A 670 -30.24 -14.76 16.35
N ILE A 671 -29.56 -15.90 16.37
CA ILE A 671 -28.12 -15.97 16.66
C ILE A 671 -27.31 -15.26 15.58
N SER A 672 -27.72 -15.37 14.31
CA SER A 672 -27.07 -14.65 13.21
C SER A 672 -27.26 -13.15 13.35
N LEU A 673 -28.47 -12.72 13.70
CA LEU A 673 -28.80 -11.30 13.92
C LEU A 673 -27.92 -10.65 14.99
N VAL A 674 -27.58 -11.35 16.08
CA VAL A 674 -26.63 -10.83 17.09
C VAL A 674 -25.32 -10.42 16.43
N LYS A 675 -24.75 -11.28 15.57
CA LYS A 675 -23.51 -10.97 14.87
C LYS A 675 -23.72 -9.86 13.83
N ASP A 676 -24.85 -9.88 13.13
CA ASP A 676 -25.20 -8.87 12.13
C ASP A 676 -25.37 -7.48 12.74
N THR A 677 -25.66 -7.35 14.04
CA THR A 677 -25.69 -6.03 14.72
C THR A 677 -24.36 -5.29 14.62
N SER A 678 -23.22 -5.98 14.44
CA SER A 678 -21.93 -5.33 14.17
C SER A 678 -21.95 -4.44 12.91
N LEU A 679 -22.82 -4.73 11.93
CA LEU A 679 -23.02 -3.89 10.75
C LEU A 679 -23.66 -2.53 11.09
N ALA A 680 -24.35 -2.42 12.23
CA ALA A 680 -24.96 -1.17 12.68
C ALA A 680 -23.91 -0.09 13.03
N SER A 681 -22.66 -0.50 13.31
CA SER A 681 -21.54 0.40 13.52
C SER A 681 -21.31 1.34 12.32
N ALA A 682 -21.62 0.90 11.09
CA ALA A 682 -21.50 1.70 9.88
C ALA A 682 -22.51 2.86 9.79
N ILE A 683 -23.57 2.82 10.59
CA ILE A 683 -24.59 3.88 10.67
C ILE A 683 -24.65 4.52 12.07
N LEU A 684 -23.50 4.60 12.73
CA LEU A 684 -23.29 5.33 13.99
C LEU A 684 -24.04 4.74 15.19
N VAL A 685 -24.39 3.45 15.17
CA VAL A 685 -24.88 2.79 16.38
C VAL A 685 -23.69 2.34 17.23
N THR A 686 -23.53 2.92 18.42
CA THR A 686 -22.53 2.49 19.42
C THR A 686 -22.92 1.17 20.08
N GLU A 687 -22.85 0.08 19.30
CA GLU A 687 -22.92 -1.28 19.80
C GLU A 687 -21.55 -1.82 20.21
N LEU A 688 -21.47 -3.11 20.56
CA LEU A 688 -20.26 -3.74 21.10
C LEU A 688 -19.03 -3.61 20.18
N PHE A 689 -19.19 -3.85 18.88
CA PHE A 689 -18.09 -3.79 17.91
C PHE A 689 -17.61 -2.35 17.72
N ARG A 690 -18.54 -1.41 17.56
CA ARG A 690 -18.25 0.03 17.54
C ARG A 690 -17.53 0.48 18.80
N LYS A 691 -17.93 -0.01 19.97
CA LYS A 691 -17.25 0.33 21.23
C LYS A 691 -15.82 -0.20 21.26
N ALA A 692 -15.57 -1.38 20.70
CA ALA A 692 -14.22 -1.91 20.56
C ALA A 692 -13.34 -1.02 19.66
N GLN A 693 -13.88 -0.52 18.54
CA GLN A 693 -13.19 0.43 17.66
C GLN A 693 -12.81 1.72 18.40
N GLU A 694 -13.75 2.29 19.17
CA GLU A 694 -13.51 3.49 19.98
C GLU A 694 -12.40 3.30 21.03
N ILE A 695 -12.32 2.12 21.65
CA ILE A 695 -11.30 1.80 22.67
C ILE A 695 -9.93 1.56 22.03
N GLY A 696 -9.87 0.88 20.88
CA GLY A 696 -8.63 0.55 20.20
C GLY A 696 -7.98 1.74 19.50
N ALA A 697 -8.77 2.73 19.07
CA ALA A 697 -8.29 3.81 18.23
C ALA A 697 -7.21 4.72 18.86
N PRO A 698 -7.30 5.15 20.13
CA PRO A 698 -6.27 5.99 20.74
C PRO A 698 -4.92 5.27 20.88
N THR A 699 -4.94 3.95 21.10
CA THR A 699 -3.73 3.13 21.30
C THR A 699 -3.27 2.43 20.04
N PHE A 700 -4.03 2.52 18.94
CA PHE A 700 -3.89 1.69 17.73
C PHE A 700 -3.83 0.17 18.02
N ASP A 701 -4.41 -0.29 19.13
CA ASP A 701 -4.49 -1.71 19.49
C ASP A 701 -5.90 -2.25 19.22
N PHE A 702 -6.24 -2.29 17.93
CA PHE A 702 -7.49 -2.87 17.44
C PHE A 702 -7.54 -4.37 17.62
N PHE A 703 -6.40 -5.05 17.50
CA PHE A 703 -6.35 -6.50 17.61
C PHE A 703 -6.87 -6.98 18.98
N SER A 704 -6.33 -6.43 20.08
CA SER A 704 -6.73 -6.83 21.42
C SER A 704 -8.22 -6.53 21.69
N THR A 705 -8.70 -5.37 21.24
CA THR A 705 -10.09 -4.95 21.43
C THR A 705 -11.07 -5.74 20.56
N TYR A 706 -10.70 -6.12 19.34
CA TYR A 706 -11.52 -6.98 18.48
C TYR A 706 -11.58 -8.42 18.97
N VAL A 707 -10.48 -8.97 19.49
CA VAL A 707 -10.49 -10.28 20.16
C VAL A 707 -11.43 -10.26 21.37
N ALA A 708 -11.39 -9.19 22.18
CA ALA A 708 -12.32 -9.03 23.29
C ALA A 708 -13.78 -9.00 22.80
N ALA A 709 -14.09 -8.20 21.75
CA ALA A 709 -15.42 -8.15 21.16
C ALA A 709 -15.88 -9.53 20.64
N ALA A 710 -14.99 -10.29 19.99
CA ALA A 710 -15.26 -11.64 19.51
C ALA A 710 -15.63 -12.60 20.66
N VAL A 711 -14.94 -12.50 21.80
CA VAL A 711 -15.28 -13.28 23.01
C VAL A 711 -16.69 -12.92 23.52
N TYR A 712 -17.04 -11.62 23.58
CA TYR A 712 -18.39 -11.21 23.97
C TYR A 712 -19.45 -11.76 23.02
N TYR A 713 -19.25 -11.61 21.71
CA TYR A 713 -20.16 -12.17 20.70
C TYR A 713 -20.30 -13.69 20.84
N TYR A 714 -19.19 -14.39 21.07
CA TYR A 714 -19.19 -15.83 21.26
C TYR A 714 -19.98 -16.24 22.51
N VAL A 715 -19.76 -15.57 23.65
CA VAL A 715 -20.49 -15.83 24.90
C VAL A 715 -21.99 -15.59 24.73
N ILE A 716 -22.38 -14.48 24.07
CA ILE A 716 -23.81 -14.20 23.79
C ILE A 716 -24.40 -15.29 22.90
N CYS A 717 -23.70 -15.68 21.82
CA CYS A 717 -24.13 -16.75 20.94
C CYS A 717 -24.24 -18.10 21.67
N LEU A 718 -23.31 -18.42 22.58
CA LEU A 718 -23.35 -19.64 23.40
C LEU A 718 -24.60 -19.67 24.30
N VAL A 719 -24.91 -18.56 24.97
CA VAL A 719 -26.10 -18.44 25.82
C VAL A 719 -27.38 -18.63 25.00
N LEU A 720 -27.47 -17.99 23.83
CA LEU A 720 -28.61 -18.15 22.93
C LEU A 720 -28.72 -19.57 22.37
N SER A 721 -27.60 -20.20 21.99
CA SER A 721 -27.55 -21.58 21.51
C SER A 721 -27.98 -22.58 22.59
N ALA A 722 -27.58 -22.36 23.85
CA ALA A 722 -28.05 -23.15 24.98
C ALA A 722 -29.56 -22.99 25.20
N GLY A 723 -30.08 -21.77 25.04
CA GLY A 723 -31.51 -21.48 25.04
C GLY A 723 -32.27 -22.19 23.93
N GLN A 724 -31.76 -22.13 22.69
CA GLN A 724 -32.29 -22.82 21.52
C GLN A 724 -32.37 -24.33 21.76
N ASN A 725 -31.26 -24.96 22.16
CA ASN A 725 -31.22 -26.41 22.45
C ASN A 725 -32.25 -26.83 23.51
N ARG A 726 -32.47 -26.00 24.53
CA ARG A 726 -33.47 -26.28 25.58
C ARG A 726 -34.90 -26.14 25.04
N LEU A 727 -35.14 -25.17 24.16
CA LEU A 727 -36.43 -24.95 23.52
C LEU A 727 -36.76 -26.07 22.54
N GLU A 728 -35.82 -26.47 21.69
CA GLU A 728 -35.96 -27.58 20.73
C GLU A 728 -36.28 -28.90 21.45
N ARG A 729 -35.48 -29.28 22.46
CA ARG A 729 -35.76 -30.47 23.30
C ARG A 729 -37.13 -30.43 23.97
N ARG A 730 -37.69 -29.23 24.24
CA ARG A 730 -39.04 -29.10 24.79
C ARG A 730 -40.12 -29.31 23.74
N LEU A 731 -39.89 -28.85 22.51
CA LEU A 731 -40.84 -28.98 21.40
C LEU A 731 -40.86 -30.40 20.83
N GLU A 732 -39.73 -31.11 20.86
CA GLU A 732 -39.60 -32.50 20.39
C GLU A 732 -40.14 -33.55 21.37
N ARG A 733 -40.40 -33.19 22.63
CA ARG A 733 -40.82 -34.13 23.70
C ARG A 733 -42.10 -34.92 23.42
N TYR A 734 -42.92 -34.49 22.46
CA TYR A 734 -44.21 -35.10 22.12
C TYR A 734 -44.22 -35.76 20.74
N VAL A 735 -43.04 -36.00 20.14
CA VAL A 735 -42.90 -36.73 18.88
C VAL A 735 -42.64 -38.19 19.21
N ALA A 736 -43.59 -39.08 18.88
CA ALA A 736 -43.30 -40.50 18.80
C ALA A 736 -42.27 -40.68 17.67
N ARG A 737 -41.07 -41.14 18.02
CA ARG A 737 -40.01 -41.44 17.05
C ARG A 737 -40.33 -42.68 16.25
#